data_AF-A0A523MW03-F1
#
_entry.id   AF-A0A523MW03-F1
#
_cell.length_a   1.000
_cell.length_b   1.000
_cell.length_c   1.000
_cell.angle_alpha   90.00
_cell.angle_beta   90.00
_cell.angle_gamma   90.00
#
_symmetry.space_group_name_H-M   'P 1'
#
loop_
_entity.id
_entity.type
_entity.pdbx_description
1 polymer ?
#
loop_
_entity_poly.entity_id
_entity_poly.type
_entity_poly.pdbx_seq_one_letter_code
_entity_poly.pdbx_strand_id
1 'polypeptide(L)'
;MKFSSVINQFIDHLVESKIAKRGGTLLMGDECSLRAGMPTAQEWIQAIKTSYPQAYNHASPKNLKNCVAELTASQKAGIFETHLQQSKVGWAHWCAALLMKEGYISRVYTTCPDPLLERACTLVDVFPTVYDCTVGTITKPDLIPSKAIIHLNGQMLGATPGPLDGVFSGAGRYGPWLILGYNPDPQDPVYEQIAWLDQIHKGLLWVFSGSRPPAGFIQDQMFNKASNQYAHAEDPDTFLVSMIRMMKMGSPDLISYPFTFLGQWLKKVASYPAPGHKEGLNISDISIRQAQVAIQQYEGSERGGEIGEDDEAAGGVDDPDLLKAIQAARTGLMAGNPQKIIEQHKQYEETPSIQLGHLLNWAYQVEGDTALEEAEKLSGQQALEKFRTAQAHYEMALSIRPDSPQTFFKVGQLMVQQAGVLSDHTSPQILEQTAEQFQKALELNPDLFEARYGLGMVLTELAGKKLDQESDTLYESAAREFQEGLRIHPNHPDAAYGAGHMLYIQARRKKGAEAVRLYTQAVEMLKIALKGNSGRVEAILEMGQSLFILSKTKKGDDADRFLMMAEEKFQQAVQIDVAHAEAQFGWADVLMERASLKNDEMSDRLFNKAFEKYQEVLKLKPDMHRINFRWGVGQYNLAQKKSGKEAVDLLKQAAAKFKRGLERNPKSLEILTRLGRVYFELGNLHKGSNGETLYSQAMNHFFDVIKLQPKNFEALSQVGNVYYHLSMNKEGREAENLLNSAIEKYQDALRIKADYSRAIVLWGNTLFRLASLKEDGTSEKLYDQAEKKYEQALKIHPNDITALINFGSILLKRAGNLKADQAGDLLEKAVQSFQSAIEIQENNPQALNMMGEGLIAQAKSKKGLNAHPLLAEAKGVLQKAEENQPGSGCYNLARLQAQLANETGCRQWLQRCKEHHVLPELEVLNKEILFTSARESKWFKNLVSAEPPQEQDKKKEAASKEMPVAAAGKEPALPSKENPKPAKA
;
A
#
# COMPACT_ATOMS: atom_id res chain seq x y z
N MET A 1 43.00 81.19 19.20
CA MET A 1 42.17 80.86 20.38
C MET A 1 40.67 80.64 20.10
N LYS A 2 40.09 81.03 18.95
CA LYS A 2 38.64 80.83 18.69
C LYS A 2 38.23 79.49 18.06
N PHE A 3 39.13 78.81 17.34
CA PHE A 3 38.80 77.59 16.58
C PHE A 3 38.50 76.37 17.47
N SER A 4 39.36 76.10 18.47
CA SER A 4 39.24 74.94 19.35
C SER A 4 38.05 75.04 20.31
N SER A 5 37.65 76.24 20.74
CA SER A 5 36.53 76.41 21.69
C SER A 5 35.16 76.18 21.05
N VAL A 6 35.00 76.61 19.79
CA VAL A 6 33.76 76.40 18.98
C VAL A 6 33.52 74.90 18.75
N ILE A 7 34.57 74.17 18.35
CA ILE A 7 34.46 72.72 18.11
C ILE A 7 34.18 71.96 19.41
N ASN A 8 34.86 72.30 20.52
CA ASN A 8 34.59 71.67 21.82
C ASN A 8 33.14 71.87 22.28
N GLN A 9 32.63 73.10 22.16
CA GLN A 9 31.23 73.38 22.50
C GLN A 9 30.25 72.55 21.65
N PHE A 10 30.53 72.41 20.35
CA PHE A 10 29.72 71.58 19.47
C PHE A 10 29.79 70.09 19.83
N ILE A 11 30.98 69.59 20.18
CA ILE A 11 31.18 68.21 20.67
C ILE A 11 30.35 67.98 21.94
N ASP A 12 30.36 68.91 22.90
CA ASP A 12 29.56 68.80 24.13
C ASP A 12 28.06 68.69 23.80
N HIS A 13 27.56 69.51 22.89
CA HIS A 13 26.18 69.42 22.42
C HIS A 13 25.86 68.06 21.76
N LEU A 14 26.79 67.50 20.97
CA LEU A 14 26.64 66.17 20.36
C LEU A 14 26.61 65.07 21.42
N VAL A 15 27.50 65.12 22.42
CA VAL A 15 27.55 64.17 23.54
C VAL A 15 26.22 64.19 24.31
N GLU A 16 25.72 65.38 24.65
CA GLU A 16 24.43 65.51 25.32
C GLU A 16 23.27 64.99 24.46
N SER A 17 23.30 65.21 23.14
CA SER A 17 22.27 64.69 22.23
C SER A 17 22.32 63.17 22.08
N LYS A 18 23.51 62.58 22.09
CA LYS A 18 23.72 61.11 22.16
C LYS A 18 23.13 60.54 23.44
N ILE A 19 23.43 61.15 24.61
CA ILE A 19 22.89 60.72 25.91
C ILE A 19 21.35 60.77 25.91
N ALA A 20 20.76 61.79 25.28
CA ALA A 20 19.31 61.92 25.10
C ALA A 20 18.71 60.96 24.06
N LYS A 21 19.51 60.08 23.44
CA LYS A 21 19.10 59.16 22.35
C LYS A 21 18.46 59.85 21.15
N ARG A 22 18.81 61.12 20.92
CA ARG A 22 18.35 61.91 19.76
C ARG A 22 19.41 61.95 18.65
N GLY A 23 20.69 61.90 19.03
CA GLY A 23 21.83 62.11 18.13
C GLY A 23 21.82 63.51 17.50
N GLY A 24 22.84 63.81 16.70
CA GLY A 24 22.91 65.01 15.87
C GLY A 24 22.53 64.76 14.42
N THR A 25 22.48 65.83 13.66
CA THR A 25 22.26 65.83 12.21
C THR A 25 23.54 66.23 11.49
N LEU A 26 23.92 65.50 10.45
CA LEU A 26 25.04 65.83 9.57
C LEU A 26 24.50 66.16 8.18
N LEU A 27 24.93 67.27 7.59
CA LEU A 27 24.77 67.54 6.17
C LEU A 27 26.11 67.39 5.47
N MET A 28 26.20 66.46 4.54
CA MET A 28 27.37 66.23 3.69
C MET A 28 27.12 66.78 2.28
N GLY A 29 28.03 67.62 1.82
CA GLY A 29 28.06 68.07 0.43
C GLY A 29 29.21 67.46 -0.37
N ASP A 30 29.19 67.70 -1.68
CA ASP A 30 30.03 67.05 -2.68
C ASP A 30 31.54 67.12 -2.39
N GLU A 31 32.01 68.14 -1.65
CA GLU A 31 33.43 68.23 -1.27
C GLU A 31 33.89 67.09 -0.36
N CYS A 32 32.96 66.44 0.38
CA CYS A 32 33.26 65.27 1.21
C CYS A 32 33.70 64.05 0.39
N SER A 33 33.40 64.04 -0.92
CA SER A 33 33.70 62.93 -1.82
C SER A 33 34.96 63.14 -2.67
N LEU A 34 35.57 64.31 -2.63
CA LEU A 34 36.71 64.63 -3.51
C LEU A 34 37.95 63.79 -3.18
N ARG A 35 38.33 63.69 -1.90
CA ARG A 35 39.46 62.85 -1.46
C ARG A 35 39.20 61.35 -1.61
N ALA A 36 37.92 60.97 -1.70
CA ALA A 36 37.51 59.62 -2.05
C ALA A 36 37.72 59.29 -3.55
N GLY A 37 38.08 60.27 -4.38
CA GLY A 37 38.28 60.09 -5.82
C GLY A 37 37.05 60.42 -6.65
N MET A 38 36.01 61.02 -6.07
CA MET A 38 34.92 61.58 -6.87
C MET A 38 35.38 62.88 -7.54
N PRO A 39 35.06 63.09 -8.83
CA PRO A 39 35.52 64.26 -9.57
C PRO A 39 34.97 65.58 -9.00
N THR A 40 35.79 66.63 -9.05
CA THR A 40 35.34 68.01 -8.91
C THR A 40 34.43 68.41 -10.07
N ALA A 41 33.72 69.54 -9.95
CA ALA A 41 32.88 70.03 -11.04
C ALA A 41 33.64 70.27 -12.36
N GLN A 42 34.89 70.73 -12.29
CA GLN A 42 35.73 70.92 -13.48
C GLN A 42 36.15 69.58 -14.11
N GLU A 43 36.51 68.61 -13.27
CA GLU A 43 36.88 67.27 -13.72
C GLU A 43 35.67 66.53 -14.32
N TRP A 44 34.47 66.69 -13.75
CA TRP A 44 33.25 66.18 -14.37
C TRP A 44 32.99 66.78 -15.75
N ILE A 45 33.13 68.10 -15.90
CA ILE A 45 32.99 68.76 -17.20
C ILE A 45 34.02 68.22 -18.19
N GLN A 46 35.27 68.01 -17.73
CA GLN A 46 36.33 67.46 -18.57
C GLN A 46 36.09 65.98 -18.92
N ALA A 47 35.57 65.17 -18.00
CA ALA A 47 35.17 63.79 -18.25
C ALA A 47 34.04 63.73 -19.29
N ILE A 48 33.03 64.59 -19.17
CA ILE A 48 31.93 64.71 -20.14
C ILE A 48 32.47 65.16 -21.50
N LYS A 49 33.38 66.13 -21.54
CA LYS A 49 34.03 66.58 -22.78
C LYS A 49 34.79 65.47 -23.48
N THR A 50 35.50 64.63 -22.72
CA THR A 50 36.30 63.52 -23.25
C THR A 50 35.40 62.36 -23.70
N SER A 51 34.45 61.93 -22.88
CA SER A 51 33.63 60.74 -23.11
C SER A 51 32.41 61.00 -24.00
N TYR A 52 31.85 62.22 -23.97
CA TYR A 52 30.64 62.62 -24.71
C TYR A 52 30.79 64.03 -25.33
N PRO A 53 31.69 64.19 -26.31
CA PRO A 53 32.02 65.50 -26.87
C PRO A 53 30.81 66.23 -27.50
N GLN A 54 29.83 65.50 -28.04
CA GLN A 54 28.61 66.10 -28.59
C GLN A 54 27.75 66.77 -27.51
N ALA A 55 27.49 66.07 -26.39
CA ALA A 55 26.74 66.62 -25.26
C ALA A 55 27.48 67.83 -24.66
N TYR A 56 28.80 67.73 -24.50
CA TYR A 56 29.61 68.88 -24.07
C TYR A 56 29.48 70.07 -25.03
N ASN A 57 29.49 69.85 -26.35
CA ASN A 57 29.40 70.92 -27.35
C ASN A 57 28.03 71.61 -27.38
N HIS A 58 26.94 70.89 -27.12
CA HIS A 58 25.59 71.46 -27.07
C HIS A 58 25.35 72.33 -25.82
N ALA A 59 25.93 71.96 -24.68
CA ALA A 59 25.74 72.70 -23.43
C ALA A 59 26.15 74.18 -23.53
N SER A 60 25.30 75.12 -23.15
CA SER A 60 25.64 76.56 -23.10
C SER A 60 24.93 77.27 -21.95
N PRO A 61 25.65 77.95 -21.04
CA PRO A 61 27.12 78.01 -20.89
C PRO A 61 27.75 76.67 -20.45
N LYS A 62 29.08 76.51 -20.64
CA LYS A 62 29.88 75.30 -20.31
C LYS A 62 30.10 75.09 -18.80
N ASN A 63 29.02 74.99 -18.04
CA ASN A 63 29.04 74.64 -16.61
C ASN A 63 28.55 73.21 -16.40
N LEU A 64 28.79 72.65 -15.21
CA LEU A 64 28.46 71.25 -14.91
C LEU A 64 26.98 70.95 -15.11
N LYS A 65 26.09 71.82 -14.61
CA LYS A 65 24.64 71.67 -14.70
C LYS A 65 24.17 71.50 -16.15
N ASN A 66 24.63 72.35 -17.06
CA ASN A 66 24.25 72.28 -18.48
C ASN A 66 24.93 71.10 -19.19
N CYS A 67 26.20 70.81 -18.90
CA CYS A 67 26.89 69.66 -19.47
C CYS A 67 26.21 68.33 -19.10
N VAL A 68 25.74 68.20 -17.85
CA VAL A 68 25.00 67.01 -17.41
C VAL A 68 23.59 66.99 -17.98
N ALA A 69 22.91 68.13 -18.16
CA ALA A 69 21.57 68.20 -18.74
C ALA A 69 21.50 67.62 -20.17
N GLU A 70 22.57 67.78 -20.96
CA GLU A 70 22.68 67.26 -22.33
C GLU A 70 22.93 65.73 -22.40
N LEU A 71 23.22 65.07 -21.27
CA LEU A 71 23.41 63.63 -21.23
C LEU A 71 22.08 62.88 -21.10
N THR A 72 21.96 61.76 -21.81
CA THR A 72 20.89 60.78 -21.59
C THR A 72 21.04 60.09 -20.22
N ALA A 73 19.97 59.51 -19.69
CA ALA A 73 20.01 58.80 -18.41
C ALA A 73 21.05 57.66 -18.38
N SER A 74 21.18 56.89 -19.47
CA SER A 74 22.18 55.82 -19.58
C SER A 74 23.62 56.37 -19.57
N GLN A 75 23.87 57.49 -20.25
CA GLN A 75 25.18 58.15 -20.24
C GLN A 75 25.54 58.72 -18.86
N LYS A 76 24.56 59.31 -18.15
CA LYS A 76 24.73 59.76 -16.76
C LYS A 76 25.10 58.60 -15.85
N ALA A 77 24.38 57.48 -15.92
CA ALA A 77 24.67 56.30 -15.12
C ALA A 77 26.06 55.72 -15.44
N GLY A 78 26.40 55.56 -16.73
CA GLY A 78 27.67 54.96 -17.14
C GLY A 78 28.91 55.78 -16.75
N ILE A 79 28.87 57.10 -16.94
CA ILE A 79 30.00 57.97 -16.55
C ILE A 79 30.16 58.07 -15.04
N PHE A 80 29.04 58.05 -14.32
CA PHE A 80 29.02 58.08 -12.87
C PHE A 80 29.59 56.79 -12.28
N GLU A 81 29.10 55.63 -12.74
CA GLU A 81 29.56 54.30 -12.32
C GLU A 81 31.06 54.09 -12.57
N THR A 82 31.58 54.55 -13.71
CA THR A 82 33.01 54.45 -14.04
C THR A 82 33.89 55.12 -12.99
N HIS A 83 33.52 56.32 -12.52
CA HIS A 83 34.28 57.02 -11.48
C HIS A 83 34.00 56.43 -10.09
N LEU A 84 32.76 56.01 -9.82
CA LEU A 84 32.38 55.38 -8.55
C LEU A 84 33.16 54.05 -8.31
N GLN A 85 33.46 53.28 -9.36
CA GLN A 85 34.27 52.05 -9.25
C GLN A 85 35.74 52.32 -8.90
N GLN A 86 36.27 53.47 -9.32
CA GLN A 86 37.64 53.87 -9.02
C GLN A 86 37.75 54.59 -7.67
N SER A 87 36.64 55.16 -7.20
CA SER A 87 36.56 55.82 -5.90
C SER A 87 36.70 54.84 -4.72
N LYS A 88 37.22 55.35 -3.61
CA LYS A 88 37.38 54.62 -2.34
C LYS A 88 36.52 55.27 -1.27
N VAL A 89 36.31 54.58 -0.15
CA VAL A 89 35.69 55.21 1.02
C VAL A 89 36.67 56.19 1.66
N GLY A 90 36.40 57.50 1.51
CA GLY A 90 37.19 58.59 2.08
C GLY A 90 37.07 58.71 3.61
N TRP A 91 37.96 59.47 4.25
CA TRP A 91 37.98 59.62 5.70
C TRP A 91 36.78 60.42 6.22
N ALA A 92 36.25 61.35 5.44
CA ALA A 92 34.98 62.02 5.78
C ALA A 92 33.83 61.00 5.95
N HIS A 93 33.71 60.04 5.02
CA HIS A 93 32.71 58.97 5.08
C HIS A 93 32.94 58.02 6.26
N TRP A 94 34.19 57.58 6.48
CA TRP A 94 34.54 56.74 7.63
C TRP A 94 34.18 57.41 8.95
N CYS A 95 34.53 58.69 9.10
CA CYS A 95 34.24 59.45 10.30
C CYS A 95 32.73 59.61 10.51
N ALA A 96 31.99 59.98 9.45
CA ALA A 96 30.53 60.08 9.50
C ALA A 96 29.89 58.73 9.90
N ALA A 97 30.35 57.62 9.31
CA ALA A 97 29.88 56.28 9.64
C ALA A 97 30.20 55.89 11.09
N LEU A 98 31.39 56.21 11.62
CA LEU A 98 31.74 55.99 13.03
C LEU A 98 30.86 56.81 13.97
N LEU A 99 30.60 58.08 13.64
CA LEU A 99 29.69 58.92 14.41
C LEU A 99 28.26 58.36 14.41
N MET A 100 27.83 57.75 13.30
CA MET A 100 26.56 57.02 13.21
C MET A 100 26.58 55.70 14.00
N LYS A 101 27.68 54.94 13.98
CA LYS A 101 27.87 53.71 14.77
C LYS A 101 27.67 54.01 16.24
N GLU A 102 28.40 55.00 16.73
CA GLU A 102 28.44 55.45 18.11
C GLU A 102 27.20 56.26 18.52
N GLY A 103 26.28 56.57 17.60
CA GLY A 103 25.03 57.29 17.90
C GLY A 103 25.20 58.79 18.16
N TYR A 104 26.38 59.37 17.87
CA TYR A 104 26.58 60.82 17.90
C TYR A 104 25.83 61.51 16.76
N ILE A 105 25.77 60.88 15.59
CA ILE A 105 24.93 61.31 14.46
C ILE A 105 23.86 60.26 14.25
N SER A 106 22.62 60.70 14.12
CA SER A 106 21.48 59.81 13.82
C SER A 106 20.97 60.08 12.42
N ARG A 107 20.95 61.35 11.99
CA ARG A 107 20.48 61.71 10.64
C ARG A 107 21.60 62.25 9.78
N VAL A 108 21.71 61.76 8.55
CA VAL A 108 22.57 62.36 7.54
C VAL A 108 21.72 62.82 6.37
N TYR A 109 21.81 64.11 6.05
CA TYR A 109 21.37 64.68 4.80
C TYR A 109 22.58 64.76 3.87
N THR A 110 22.43 64.37 2.61
CA THR A 110 23.53 64.46 1.66
C THR A 110 23.08 65.01 0.32
N THR A 111 23.86 65.93 -0.23
CA THR A 111 23.71 66.33 -1.64
C THR A 111 24.54 65.46 -2.57
N CYS A 112 25.48 64.68 -2.00
CA CYS A 112 26.31 63.78 -2.76
C CYS A 112 25.44 62.70 -3.43
N PRO A 113 25.56 62.50 -4.76
CA PRO A 113 24.84 61.43 -5.45
C PRO A 113 25.49 60.05 -5.25
N ASP A 114 26.69 59.98 -4.66
CA ASP A 114 27.43 58.73 -4.49
C ASP A 114 27.06 57.97 -3.20
N PRO A 115 27.12 56.63 -3.24
CA PRO A 115 26.80 55.79 -2.10
C PRO A 115 28.01 55.54 -1.17
N LEU A 116 29.00 56.44 -1.10
CA LEU A 116 30.24 56.17 -0.35
C LEU A 116 30.02 56.17 1.16
N LEU A 117 29.05 56.93 1.66
CA LEU A 117 28.68 56.91 3.08
C LEU A 117 28.03 55.58 3.47
N GLU A 118 27.17 55.04 2.61
CA GLU A 118 26.51 53.73 2.77
C GLU A 118 27.56 52.62 2.81
N ARG A 119 28.55 52.68 1.89
CA ARG A 119 29.70 51.78 1.89
C ARG A 119 30.48 51.89 3.21
N ALA A 120 30.76 53.11 3.69
CA ALA A 120 31.43 53.33 4.97
C ALA A 120 30.63 52.75 6.16
N CYS A 121 29.32 52.98 6.20
CA CYS A 121 28.42 52.46 7.22
C CYS A 121 28.48 50.93 7.27
N THR A 122 28.47 50.27 6.11
CA THR A 122 28.61 48.81 6.02
C THR A 122 29.93 48.33 6.63
N LEU A 123 31.04 49.02 6.32
CA LEU A 123 32.37 48.64 6.81
C LEU A 123 32.59 48.87 8.32
N VAL A 124 31.73 49.65 8.97
CA VAL A 124 31.73 49.83 10.43
C VAL A 124 30.58 49.08 11.12
N ASP A 125 29.88 48.20 10.39
CA ASP A 125 28.75 47.41 10.88
C ASP A 125 27.52 48.25 11.30
N VAL A 126 27.13 49.19 10.43
CA VAL A 126 25.94 50.04 10.59
C VAL A 126 25.10 50.00 9.32
N PHE A 127 23.80 49.76 9.48
CA PHE A 127 22.85 49.65 8.36
C PHE A 127 21.75 50.72 8.50
N PRO A 128 22.02 51.98 8.11
CA PRO A 128 21.02 53.04 8.17
C PRO A 128 19.97 52.88 7.07
N THR A 129 18.77 53.44 7.28
CA THR A 129 17.76 53.52 6.21
C THR A 129 18.14 54.60 5.20
N VAL A 130 18.14 54.27 3.90
CA VAL A 130 18.51 55.20 2.82
C VAL A 130 17.26 55.72 2.11
N TYR A 131 17.18 57.03 1.93
CA TYR A 131 16.07 57.71 1.24
C TYR A 131 16.59 58.50 0.05
N ASP A 132 15.89 58.43 -1.09
CA ASP A 132 16.16 59.21 -2.29
C ASP A 132 15.00 60.17 -2.56
N CYS A 133 15.26 61.48 -2.44
CA CYS A 133 14.23 62.51 -2.54
C CYS A 133 13.82 62.83 -3.99
N THR A 134 14.39 62.16 -4.99
CA THR A 134 13.98 62.31 -6.40
C THR A 134 12.92 61.31 -6.82
N VAL A 135 12.79 60.19 -6.10
CA VAL A 135 11.85 59.10 -6.41
C VAL A 135 10.50 59.28 -5.73
N GLY A 136 10.44 59.98 -4.58
CA GLY A 136 9.19 60.26 -3.88
C GLY A 136 9.34 61.25 -2.71
N THR A 137 8.23 61.88 -2.33
CA THR A 137 8.20 62.86 -1.22
C THR A 137 8.01 62.18 0.13
N ILE A 138 8.86 62.52 1.10
CA ILE A 138 8.66 62.09 2.50
C ILE A 138 7.52 62.90 3.11
N THR A 139 6.35 62.29 3.28
CA THR A 139 5.14 62.97 3.82
C THR A 139 4.96 62.80 5.33
N LYS A 140 5.73 61.90 5.96
CA LYS A 140 5.67 61.59 7.39
C LYS A 140 7.08 61.54 7.99
N PRO A 141 7.73 62.70 8.25
CA PRO A 141 9.10 62.77 8.73
C PRO A 141 9.32 62.12 10.11
N ASP A 142 8.27 62.05 10.94
CA ASP A 142 8.32 61.39 12.25
C ASP A 142 8.49 59.86 12.17
N LEU A 143 8.27 59.25 11.00
CA LEU A 143 8.47 57.82 10.77
C LEU A 143 9.88 57.46 10.26
N ILE A 144 10.73 58.45 9.96
CA ILE A 144 12.10 58.19 9.53
C ILE A 144 12.86 57.56 10.71
N PRO A 145 13.42 56.34 10.56
CA PRO A 145 14.19 55.68 11.62
C PRO A 145 15.34 56.54 12.13
N SER A 146 15.73 56.34 13.39
CA SER A 146 16.75 57.18 14.03
C SER A 146 18.02 57.28 13.20
N LYS A 147 18.57 56.15 12.72
CA LYS A 147 19.70 56.09 11.78
C LYS A 147 19.22 56.12 10.34
N ALA A 148 19.37 57.26 9.66
CA ALA A 148 18.97 57.40 8.26
C ALA A 148 19.94 58.27 7.45
N ILE A 149 20.12 57.92 6.18
CA ILE A 149 20.81 58.73 5.16
C ILE A 149 19.77 59.17 4.14
N ILE A 150 19.75 60.47 3.83
CA ILE A 150 18.75 61.08 2.97
C ILE A 150 19.48 61.81 1.84
N HIS A 151 19.47 61.22 0.65
CA HIS A 151 19.97 61.86 -0.58
C HIS A 151 18.96 62.91 -1.03
N LEU A 152 19.29 64.17 -0.79
CA LEU A 152 18.45 65.32 -1.12
C LEU A 152 18.37 65.50 -2.63
N ASN A 153 19.50 65.47 -3.33
CA ASN A 153 19.57 65.61 -4.78
C ASN A 153 19.33 64.29 -5.52
N GLY A 154 19.14 63.18 -4.79
CA GLY A 154 19.06 61.82 -5.33
C GLY A 154 20.42 61.21 -5.69
N GLN A 155 20.40 59.92 -6.02
CA GLN A 155 21.60 59.10 -6.26
C GLN A 155 22.03 59.07 -7.75
N MET A 156 21.81 60.17 -8.48
CA MET A 156 22.19 60.26 -9.89
C MET A 156 22.91 61.59 -10.17
N LEU A 157 23.96 61.53 -11.00
CA LEU A 157 24.71 62.71 -11.41
C LEU A 157 23.80 63.78 -12.04
N GLY A 158 23.81 64.97 -11.43
CA GLY A 158 23.02 66.14 -11.85
C GLY A 158 21.51 65.98 -11.68
N ALA A 159 21.06 65.06 -10.83
CA ALA A 159 19.68 65.04 -10.39
C ALA A 159 19.37 66.26 -9.50
N THR A 160 18.12 66.68 -9.53
CA THR A 160 17.61 67.81 -8.78
C THR A 160 16.62 67.30 -7.74
N PRO A 161 16.59 67.89 -6.54
CA PRO A 161 15.69 67.45 -5.48
C PRO A 161 14.22 67.57 -5.91
N GLY A 162 13.39 66.62 -5.47
CA GLY A 162 11.93 66.76 -5.48
C GLY A 162 11.43 67.72 -4.39
N PRO A 163 10.14 67.70 -4.02
CA PRO A 163 9.62 68.50 -2.90
C PRO A 163 10.33 68.14 -1.58
N LEU A 164 11.03 69.11 -0.98
CA LEU A 164 11.85 68.92 0.23
C LEU A 164 11.16 69.34 1.53
N ASP A 165 10.01 70.01 1.44
CA ASP A 165 9.26 70.55 2.58
C ASP A 165 8.92 69.47 3.63
N GLY A 166 8.46 68.31 3.17
CA GLY A 166 8.15 67.18 4.06
C GLY A 166 9.38 66.54 4.71
N VAL A 167 10.55 66.62 4.08
CA VAL A 167 11.83 66.06 4.57
C VAL A 167 12.45 66.94 5.66
N PHE A 168 12.31 68.26 5.53
CA PHE A 168 12.84 69.24 6.48
C PHE A 168 11.83 69.61 7.59
N SER A 169 10.56 69.25 7.44
CA SER A 169 9.53 69.46 8.46
C SER A 169 9.92 68.76 9.78
N GLY A 170 10.15 69.56 10.82
CA GLY A 170 10.60 69.08 12.13
C GLY A 170 12.09 68.71 12.22
N ALA A 171 12.89 68.86 11.14
CA ALA A 171 14.29 68.46 11.09
C ALA A 171 15.17 69.23 12.11
N GLY A 172 14.82 70.48 12.43
CA GLY A 172 15.48 71.28 13.46
C GLY A 172 15.34 70.75 14.90
N ARG A 173 14.44 69.78 15.15
CA ARG A 173 14.26 69.16 16.48
C ARG A 173 15.32 68.09 16.79
N TYR A 174 16.07 67.61 15.79
CA TYR A 174 17.04 66.53 15.90
C TYR A 174 18.46 67.05 16.15
N GLY A 175 18.80 67.23 17.43
CA GLY A 175 20.17 67.52 17.90
C GLY A 175 20.87 68.70 17.23
N PRO A 176 22.15 68.93 17.55
CA PRO A 176 22.94 69.94 16.86
C PRO A 176 23.24 69.51 15.41
N TRP A 177 23.35 70.47 14.50
CA TRP A 177 23.61 70.23 13.07
C TRP A 177 25.07 70.49 12.72
N LEU A 178 25.71 69.56 12.02
CA LEU A 178 27.04 69.74 11.41
C LEU A 178 26.88 69.84 9.90
N ILE A 179 27.38 70.90 9.27
CA ILE A 179 27.36 71.06 7.81
C ILE A 179 28.79 71.06 7.29
N LEU A 180 29.09 70.13 6.37
CA LEU A 180 30.42 69.89 5.83
C LEU A 180 30.39 69.72 4.31
N GLY A 181 31.34 70.36 3.63
CA GLY A 181 31.54 70.19 2.19
C GLY A 181 30.38 70.65 1.30
N TYR A 182 29.43 71.41 1.86
CA TYR A 182 28.27 71.95 1.18
C TYR A 182 28.43 73.46 0.99
N ASN A 183 28.49 73.87 -0.28
CA ASN A 183 28.68 75.26 -0.70
C ASN A 183 27.57 75.65 -1.69
N PRO A 184 26.42 76.15 -1.20
CA PRO A 184 25.27 76.46 -2.05
C PRO A 184 25.42 77.76 -2.81
N ASP A 185 24.70 77.85 -3.93
CA ASP A 185 24.35 79.12 -4.56
C ASP A 185 23.05 79.70 -3.95
N PRO A 186 22.77 81.01 -4.07
CA PRO A 186 21.57 81.63 -3.47
C PRO A 186 20.21 81.05 -3.93
N GLN A 187 20.19 80.27 -5.02
CA GLN A 187 19.00 79.62 -5.59
C GLN A 187 18.96 78.11 -5.31
N ASP A 188 19.85 77.59 -4.46
CA ASP A 188 19.86 76.17 -4.13
C ASP A 188 18.62 75.82 -3.27
N PRO A 189 17.73 74.92 -3.74
CA PRO A 189 16.53 74.54 -3.02
C PRO A 189 16.82 73.85 -1.67
N VAL A 190 17.98 73.20 -1.51
CA VAL A 190 18.39 72.62 -0.22
C VAL A 190 18.75 73.73 0.77
N TYR A 191 19.47 74.75 0.32
CA TYR A 191 19.83 75.91 1.15
C TYR A 191 18.59 76.68 1.59
N GLU A 192 17.61 76.86 0.68
CA GLU A 192 16.33 77.48 1.00
C GLU A 192 15.71 76.79 2.23
N GLN A 193 15.53 75.46 2.19
CA GLN A 193 14.93 74.72 3.32
C GLN A 193 15.71 74.91 4.63
N ILE A 194 17.04 74.88 4.59
CA ILE A 194 17.89 75.07 5.77
C ILE A 194 17.73 76.50 6.34
N ALA A 195 17.66 77.52 5.48
CA ALA A 195 17.48 78.91 5.88
C ALA A 195 16.13 79.16 6.56
N TRP A 196 15.07 78.44 6.14
CA TRP A 196 13.73 78.47 6.72
C TRP A 196 13.58 77.70 8.05
N LEU A 197 14.62 77.00 8.54
CA LEU A 197 14.58 76.39 9.87
C LEU A 197 14.67 77.47 10.96
N ASP A 198 13.54 77.76 11.62
CA ASP A 198 13.43 78.81 12.64
C ASP A 198 14.23 78.51 13.93
N GLN A 199 14.31 77.23 14.34
CA GLN A 199 15.08 76.79 15.50
C GLN A 199 15.77 75.44 15.25
N ILE A 200 17.10 75.43 15.34
CA ILE A 200 17.90 74.21 15.37
C ILE A 200 18.28 73.92 16.82
N HIS A 201 17.86 72.77 17.33
CA HIS A 201 18.08 72.37 18.72
C HIS A 201 19.58 72.26 19.03
N LYS A 202 20.10 73.16 19.88
CA LYS A 202 21.54 73.31 20.20
C LYS A 202 22.42 73.84 19.06
N GLY A 203 21.79 74.50 18.08
CA GLY A 203 22.47 75.25 17.02
C GLY A 203 23.11 74.39 15.93
N LEU A 204 23.72 75.07 14.95
CA LEU A 204 24.48 74.45 13.88
C LEU A 204 25.95 74.88 13.90
N LEU A 205 26.83 74.00 13.45
CA LEU A 205 28.20 74.30 13.07
C LEU A 205 28.39 74.06 11.57
N TRP A 206 28.65 75.13 10.81
CA TRP A 206 28.98 75.03 9.39
C TRP A 206 30.48 75.18 9.18
N VAL A 207 31.10 74.17 8.58
CA VAL A 207 32.54 74.16 8.32
C VAL A 207 32.79 74.46 6.85
N PHE A 208 33.51 75.54 6.58
CA PHE A 208 33.90 75.96 5.24
C PHE A 208 35.34 75.52 4.94
N SER A 209 35.55 74.99 3.73
CA SER A 209 36.87 74.63 3.22
C SER A 209 37.70 75.88 2.91
N GLY A 210 38.97 75.87 3.31
CA GLY A 210 39.88 77.01 3.22
C GLY A 210 39.57 78.13 4.22
N SER A 211 40.15 79.31 3.98
CA SER A 211 40.14 80.46 4.91
C SER A 211 39.19 81.61 4.51
N ARG A 212 38.38 81.43 3.46
CA ARG A 212 37.46 82.47 2.98
C ARG A 212 36.22 82.52 3.87
N PRO A 213 35.73 83.72 4.25
CA PRO A 213 34.51 83.85 5.04
C PRO A 213 33.28 83.31 4.27
N PRO A 214 32.20 82.95 4.97
CA PRO A 214 30.94 82.56 4.34
C PRO A 214 30.44 83.63 3.37
N ALA A 215 29.74 83.24 2.31
CA ALA A 215 29.12 84.19 1.39
C ALA A 215 28.12 85.09 2.14
N GLY A 216 27.99 86.35 1.72
CA GLY A 216 27.20 87.36 2.45
C GLY A 216 25.75 86.92 2.73
N PHE A 217 25.09 86.26 1.77
CA PHE A 217 23.72 85.76 1.96
C PHE A 217 23.62 84.67 3.04
N ILE A 218 24.64 83.82 3.18
CA ILE A 218 24.73 82.82 4.25
C ILE A 218 25.00 83.52 5.58
N GLN A 219 25.91 84.49 5.58
CA GLN A 219 26.27 85.24 6.78
C GLN A 219 25.05 85.97 7.38
N ASP A 220 24.29 86.66 6.53
CA ASP A 220 23.14 87.48 6.93
C ASP A 220 21.94 86.64 7.40
N GLN A 221 21.70 85.46 6.80
CA GLN A 221 20.52 84.63 7.12
C GLN A 221 20.80 83.56 8.18
N MET A 222 22.01 82.99 8.24
CA MET A 222 22.30 81.82 9.08
C MET A 222 22.98 82.18 10.40
N PHE A 223 23.94 83.10 10.39
CA PHE A 223 24.78 83.40 11.57
C PHE A 223 24.30 84.61 12.38
N ASN A 224 23.24 85.29 11.94
CA ASN A 224 22.50 86.24 12.76
C ASN A 224 21.53 85.56 13.75
N LYS A 225 21.29 84.25 13.62
CA LYS A 225 20.48 83.44 14.55
C LYS A 225 21.32 83.03 15.77
N ALA A 226 20.79 83.24 16.98
CA ALA A 226 21.47 82.84 18.22
C ALA A 226 21.73 81.32 18.22
N SER A 227 22.95 80.90 18.61
CA SER A 227 23.48 79.51 18.67
C SER A 227 24.12 78.92 17.39
N ASN A 228 24.02 79.57 16.23
CA ASN A 228 24.69 79.11 15.01
C ASN A 228 26.14 79.61 14.93
N GLN A 229 27.07 78.75 14.54
CA GLN A 229 28.50 79.06 14.46
C GLN A 229 29.10 78.52 13.15
N TYR A 230 30.22 79.09 12.71
CA TYR A 230 31.00 78.56 11.59
C TYR A 230 32.47 78.39 11.94
N ALA A 231 33.14 77.50 11.22
CA ALA A 231 34.56 77.22 11.35
C ALA A 231 35.21 77.02 9.97
N HIS A 232 36.55 77.05 9.94
CA HIS A 232 37.35 76.87 8.73
C HIS A 232 38.26 75.65 8.85
N ALA A 233 38.27 74.78 7.86
CA ALA A 233 39.17 73.64 7.79
C ALA A 233 39.85 73.57 6.42
N GLU A 234 40.94 72.83 6.30
CA GLU A 234 41.58 72.58 5.00
C GLU A 234 40.61 71.90 4.03
N ASP A 235 39.93 70.86 4.53
CA ASP A 235 38.94 70.04 3.82
C ASP A 235 38.07 69.27 4.84
N PRO A 236 36.92 68.70 4.40
CA PRO A 236 36.02 67.95 5.28
C PRO A 236 36.66 66.74 5.99
N ASP A 237 37.55 65.99 5.33
CA ASP A 237 38.22 64.82 5.93
C ASP A 237 39.10 65.26 7.11
N THR A 238 39.95 66.27 6.90
CA THR A 238 40.86 66.78 7.94
C THR A 238 40.09 67.29 9.17
N PHE A 239 38.95 67.95 8.96
CA PHE A 239 38.08 68.39 10.06
C PHE A 239 37.52 67.21 10.85
N LEU A 240 36.87 66.27 10.16
CA LEU A 240 36.20 65.15 10.82
C LEU A 240 37.18 64.24 11.57
N VAL A 241 38.36 63.97 11.00
CA VAL A 241 39.43 63.22 11.66
C VAL A 241 39.88 63.95 12.94
N SER A 242 40.06 65.26 12.88
CA SER A 242 40.42 66.06 14.05
C SER A 242 39.34 66.03 15.13
N MET A 243 38.07 66.12 14.74
CA MET A 243 36.93 66.07 15.65
C MET A 243 36.83 64.71 16.35
N ILE A 244 36.92 63.59 15.62
CA ILE A 244 36.88 62.23 16.19
C ILE A 244 38.04 62.00 17.17
N ARG A 245 39.25 62.52 16.87
CA ARG A 245 40.39 62.49 17.79
C ARG A 245 40.14 63.27 19.08
N MET A 246 39.52 64.45 18.97
CA MET A 246 39.14 65.25 20.15
C MET A 246 38.09 64.52 21.01
N MET A 247 37.18 63.78 20.37
CA MET A 247 36.19 62.92 21.02
C MET A 247 36.78 61.61 21.57
N LYS A 248 38.08 61.35 21.38
CA LYS A 248 38.78 60.12 21.79
C LYS A 248 38.12 58.84 21.27
N MET A 249 37.50 58.91 20.10
CA MET A 249 36.91 57.76 19.43
C MET A 249 38.02 56.89 18.82
N GLY A 250 37.86 55.57 18.89
CA GLY A 250 38.78 54.61 18.28
C GLY A 250 38.68 54.56 16.76
N SER A 251 39.69 53.97 16.11
CA SER A 251 39.63 53.60 14.70
C SER A 251 38.66 52.43 14.47
N PRO A 252 38.14 52.26 13.23
CA PRO A 252 37.28 51.13 12.90
C PRO A 252 37.93 49.77 13.20
N ASP A 253 37.15 48.84 13.76
CA ASP A 253 37.63 47.49 14.09
C ASP A 253 38.18 46.75 12.87
N LEU A 254 37.60 46.94 11.68
CA LEU A 254 38.13 46.36 10.44
C LEU A 254 39.61 46.69 10.18
N ILE A 255 40.08 47.87 10.62
CA ILE A 255 41.46 48.31 10.41
C ILE A 255 42.35 47.88 11.57
N SER A 256 41.88 48.05 12.80
CA SER A 256 42.69 47.80 14.00
C SER A 256 42.70 46.35 14.45
N TYR A 257 41.62 45.62 14.18
CA TYR A 257 41.32 44.26 14.67
C TYR A 257 40.50 43.47 13.62
N PRO A 258 41.08 43.26 12.41
CA PRO A 258 40.38 42.66 11.28
C PRO A 258 39.78 41.27 11.52
N PHE A 259 40.42 40.41 12.30
CA PHE A 259 39.94 39.06 12.63
C PHE A 259 38.83 39.10 13.66
N THR A 260 38.91 39.99 14.66
CA THR A 260 37.79 40.26 15.57
C THR A 260 36.55 40.73 14.79
N PHE A 261 36.72 41.68 13.89
CA PHE A 261 35.65 42.18 13.02
C PHE A 261 35.05 41.04 12.16
N LEU A 262 35.91 40.23 11.53
CA LEU A 262 35.48 39.11 10.69
C LEU A 262 34.69 38.07 11.50
N GLY A 263 35.16 37.68 12.69
CA GLY A 263 34.46 36.70 13.51
C GLY A 263 33.11 37.19 14.02
N GLN A 264 32.98 38.48 14.39
CA GLN A 264 31.70 39.10 14.72
C GLN A 264 30.72 39.09 13.53
N TRP A 265 31.21 39.32 12.32
CA TRP A 265 30.41 39.22 11.10
C TRP A 265 29.96 37.80 10.81
N LEU A 266 30.86 36.82 10.92
CA LEU A 266 30.54 35.41 10.71
C LEU A 266 29.48 34.90 11.70
N LYS A 267 29.46 35.40 12.94
CA LYS A 267 28.40 35.11 13.91
C LYS A 267 27.00 35.56 13.50
N LYS A 268 26.89 36.55 12.61
CA LYS A 268 25.59 37.03 12.11
C LYS A 268 25.04 36.15 10.99
N VAL A 269 25.85 35.21 10.48
CA VAL A 269 25.41 34.23 9.48
C VAL A 269 24.56 33.19 10.19
N ALA A 270 23.32 33.01 9.72
CA ALA A 270 22.42 32.00 10.25
C ALA A 270 23.01 30.60 10.03
N SER A 271 22.82 29.72 11.02
CA SER A 271 23.30 28.34 10.94
C SER A 271 22.62 27.61 9.78
N TYR A 272 23.43 26.90 8.98
CA TYR A 272 22.96 25.96 7.98
C TYR A 272 23.60 24.59 8.27
N PRO A 273 22.79 23.57 8.63
CA PRO A 273 23.33 22.25 8.92
C PRO A 273 23.80 21.59 7.62
N ALA A 274 25.00 21.02 7.65
CA ALA A 274 25.50 20.22 6.54
C ALA A 274 24.54 19.06 6.19
N PRO A 275 24.34 18.72 4.89
CA PRO A 275 23.53 17.57 4.48
C PRO A 275 23.91 16.31 5.25
N GLY A 276 22.92 15.62 5.82
CA GLY A 276 23.14 14.41 6.64
C GLY A 276 23.33 14.66 8.14
N HIS A 277 23.40 15.91 8.59
CA HIS A 277 23.49 16.26 10.01
C HIS A 277 22.24 17.03 10.46
N LYS A 278 21.55 16.55 11.50
CA LYS A 278 20.34 17.23 12.01
C LYS A 278 20.67 18.49 12.80
N GLU A 279 21.74 18.50 13.61
CA GLU A 279 22.02 19.64 14.52
C GLU A 279 23.52 19.95 14.76
N GLY A 280 24.47 19.10 14.35
CA GLY A 280 25.85 19.16 14.88
C GLY A 280 26.96 19.76 14.00
N LEU A 281 26.68 20.22 12.77
CA LEU A 281 27.72 20.70 11.84
C LEU A 281 27.23 21.93 11.08
N ASN A 282 27.55 23.13 11.60
CA ASN A 282 27.22 24.38 10.95
C ASN A 282 28.40 24.87 10.08
N ILE A 283 28.07 25.32 8.86
CA ILE A 283 29.05 25.71 7.83
C ILE A 283 30.01 26.82 8.28
N SER A 284 29.58 27.72 9.16
CA SER A 284 30.37 28.87 9.62
C SER A 284 31.34 28.56 10.76
N ASP A 285 31.13 27.48 11.51
CA ASP A 285 31.83 27.24 12.79
C ASP A 285 33.35 27.15 12.63
N ILE A 286 33.83 26.52 11.55
CA ILE A 286 35.27 26.40 11.27
C ILE A 286 35.87 27.74 10.87
N SER A 287 35.13 28.57 10.12
CA SER A 287 35.59 29.93 9.80
C SER A 287 35.62 30.81 11.04
N ILE A 288 34.67 30.64 11.97
CA ILE A 288 34.68 31.30 13.28
C ILE A 288 35.89 30.83 14.10
N ARG A 289 36.18 29.51 14.16
CA ARG A 289 37.34 28.98 14.87
C ARG A 289 38.66 29.47 14.27
N GLN A 290 38.77 29.51 12.94
CA GLN A 290 39.93 30.10 12.26
C GLN A 290 40.13 31.58 12.65
N ALA A 291 39.05 32.36 12.75
CA ALA A 291 39.12 33.73 13.23
C ALA A 291 39.58 33.79 14.71
N GLN A 292 39.08 32.90 15.57
CA GLN A 292 39.53 32.81 16.98
C GLN A 292 41.03 32.52 17.10
N VAL A 293 41.54 31.52 16.35
CA VAL A 293 42.98 31.20 16.32
C VAL A 293 43.80 32.40 15.82
N ALA A 294 43.34 33.08 14.77
CA ALA A 294 44.01 34.27 14.24
C ALA A 294 43.99 35.46 15.23
N ILE A 295 42.90 35.65 15.99
CA ILE A 295 42.81 36.68 17.04
C ILE A 295 43.85 36.43 18.12
N GLN A 296 43.94 35.20 18.63
CA GLN A 296 44.94 34.83 19.63
C GLN A 296 46.36 35.05 19.11
N GLN A 297 46.60 34.74 17.83
CA GLN A 297 47.92 34.86 17.22
C GLN A 297 48.33 36.32 16.90
N TYR A 298 47.41 37.16 16.42
CA TYR A 298 47.74 38.46 15.83
C TYR A 298 47.13 39.68 16.53
N GLU A 299 46.05 39.52 17.30
CA GLU A 299 45.30 40.63 17.92
C GLU A 299 45.38 40.66 19.46
N GLY A 300 45.90 39.59 20.07
CA GLY A 300 46.15 39.47 21.50
C GLY A 300 45.06 38.71 22.25
N SER A 301 45.46 37.98 23.30
CA SER A 301 44.60 37.04 24.04
C SER A 301 43.49 37.69 24.86
N GLU A 302 43.56 39.00 25.12
CA GLU A 302 42.49 39.75 25.80
C GLU A 302 41.30 40.06 24.88
N ARG A 303 41.46 39.91 23.55
CA ARG A 303 40.37 40.00 22.57
C ARG A 303 39.90 38.60 22.15
N GLY A 304 38.61 38.48 21.81
CA GLY A 304 38.01 37.24 21.31
C GLY A 304 36.86 36.67 22.13
N GLY A 305 36.72 37.04 23.42
CA GLY A 305 35.62 36.56 24.27
C GLY A 305 34.21 36.93 23.77
N GLU A 306 34.08 38.02 23.02
CA GLU A 306 32.83 38.45 22.38
C GLU A 306 32.38 37.51 21.25
N ILE A 307 33.32 36.74 20.68
CA ILE A 307 33.07 35.73 19.64
C ILE A 307 32.73 34.36 20.27
N GLY A 308 32.45 34.35 21.59
CA GLY A 308 31.93 33.19 22.33
C GLY A 308 33.04 32.20 22.66
N GLU A 309 33.03 31.73 23.91
CA GLU A 309 33.88 30.63 24.35
C GLU A 309 33.22 29.31 23.92
N ASP A 310 33.97 28.51 23.18
CA ASP A 310 33.78 27.07 22.98
C ASP A 310 32.38 26.60 22.60
N ASP A 311 32.03 26.71 21.31
CA ASP A 311 31.13 25.71 20.73
C ASP A 311 31.86 24.37 20.76
N GLU A 312 31.47 23.48 21.67
CA GLU A 312 31.89 22.06 21.71
C GLU A 312 31.78 21.38 20.32
N ALA A 313 30.92 21.91 19.43
CA ALA A 313 30.74 21.49 18.05
C ALA A 313 31.99 21.68 17.16
N ALA A 314 32.88 22.64 17.47
CA ALA A 314 34.15 22.86 16.76
C ALA A 314 35.27 21.90 17.21
N GLY A 315 35.04 21.09 18.26
CA GLY A 315 35.91 19.97 18.64
C GLY A 315 37.26 20.37 19.28
N GLY A 316 37.42 21.62 19.71
CA GLY A 316 38.67 22.08 20.34
C GLY A 316 39.90 22.01 19.42
N VAL A 317 39.69 22.02 18.10
CA VAL A 317 40.77 21.88 17.12
C VAL A 317 41.42 23.23 16.83
N ASP A 318 42.66 23.40 17.26
CA ASP A 318 43.49 24.59 16.97
C ASP A 318 44.60 24.35 15.95
N ASP A 319 44.76 23.11 15.49
CA ASP A 319 45.71 22.76 14.44
C ASP A 319 45.34 23.46 13.11
N PRO A 320 46.18 24.40 12.61
CA PRO A 320 45.90 25.13 11.39
C PRO A 320 45.77 24.23 10.15
N ASP A 321 46.54 23.14 10.08
CA ASP A 321 46.52 22.24 8.92
C ASP A 321 45.23 21.40 8.88
N LEU A 322 44.79 20.89 10.04
CA LEU A 322 43.50 20.23 10.17
C LEU A 322 42.32 21.18 9.90
N LEU A 323 42.34 22.42 10.43
CA LEU A 323 41.32 23.44 10.13
C LEU A 323 41.25 23.74 8.63
N LYS A 324 42.39 23.81 7.95
CA LYS A 324 42.46 24.01 6.50
C LYS A 324 41.87 22.83 5.73
N ALA A 325 42.15 21.59 6.15
CA ALA A 325 41.60 20.39 5.54
C ALA A 325 40.08 20.29 5.73
N ILE A 326 39.57 20.56 6.94
CA ILE A 326 38.12 20.59 7.20
C ILE A 326 37.45 21.69 6.35
N GLN A 327 38.06 22.86 6.23
CA GLN A 327 37.54 23.92 5.37
C GLN A 327 37.55 23.49 3.89
N ALA A 328 38.61 22.86 3.41
CA ALA A 328 38.68 22.32 2.05
C ALA A 328 37.57 21.29 1.80
N ALA A 329 37.36 20.35 2.73
CA ALA A 329 36.29 19.37 2.70
C ALA A 329 34.90 20.02 2.68
N ARG A 330 34.64 21.03 3.53
CA ARG A 330 33.37 21.78 3.54
C ARG A 330 33.11 22.50 2.23
N THR A 331 34.13 23.11 1.62
CA THR A 331 33.97 23.73 0.30
C THR A 331 33.70 22.68 -0.79
N GLY A 332 34.27 21.48 -0.67
CA GLY A 332 33.95 20.34 -1.54
C GLY A 332 32.49 19.94 -1.41
N LEU A 333 31.99 19.80 -0.17
CA LEU A 333 30.58 19.50 0.11
C LEU A 333 29.64 20.54 -0.52
N MET A 334 29.89 21.83 -0.30
CA MET A 334 29.08 22.92 -0.87
C MET A 334 29.11 22.96 -2.40
N ALA A 335 30.23 22.54 -3.00
CA ALA A 335 30.36 22.46 -4.46
C ALA A 335 29.79 21.15 -5.04
N GLY A 336 29.32 20.22 -4.20
CA GLY A 336 28.90 18.88 -4.65
C GLY A 336 30.07 18.05 -5.20
N ASN A 337 31.29 18.29 -4.73
CA ASN A 337 32.52 17.63 -5.18
C ASN A 337 33.08 16.72 -4.07
N PRO A 338 32.66 15.45 -4.00
CA PRO A 338 33.16 14.47 -3.03
C PRO A 338 34.66 14.19 -3.17
N GLN A 339 35.22 14.22 -4.39
CA GLN A 339 36.65 14.00 -4.60
C GLN A 339 37.53 15.01 -3.86
N LYS A 340 37.11 16.29 -3.84
CA LYS A 340 37.81 17.35 -3.08
C LYS A 340 37.84 17.06 -1.57
N ILE A 341 36.84 16.34 -1.06
CA ILE A 341 36.79 15.90 0.34
C ILE A 341 37.75 14.73 0.56
N ILE A 342 37.72 13.73 -0.34
CA ILE A 342 38.58 12.54 -0.29
C ILE A 342 40.08 12.90 -0.36
N GLU A 343 40.45 13.96 -1.08
CA GLU A 343 41.82 14.50 -1.07
C GLU A 343 42.33 14.85 0.34
N GLN A 344 41.43 15.11 1.29
CA GLN A 344 41.76 15.41 2.68
C GLN A 344 41.92 14.16 3.56
N HIS A 345 41.74 12.95 3.01
CA HIS A 345 41.87 11.70 3.76
C HIS A 345 43.23 11.57 4.43
N LYS A 346 44.30 11.97 3.74
CA LYS A 346 45.65 11.92 4.30
C LYS A 346 45.76 12.77 5.58
N GLN A 347 45.13 13.94 5.61
CA GLN A 347 45.09 14.76 6.83
C GLN A 347 44.33 14.06 7.94
N TYR A 348 43.25 13.34 7.62
CA TYR A 348 42.50 12.56 8.60
C TYR A 348 43.32 11.41 9.19
N GLU A 349 44.17 10.74 8.40
CA GLU A 349 45.10 9.73 8.92
C GLU A 349 46.16 10.32 9.86
N GLU A 350 46.65 11.52 9.55
CA GLU A 350 47.63 12.22 10.37
C GLU A 350 47.01 12.74 11.68
N THR A 351 45.82 13.35 11.60
CA THR A 351 45.09 13.88 12.77
C THR A 351 43.59 13.58 12.65
N PRO A 352 43.13 12.42 13.17
CA PRO A 352 41.73 12.04 13.11
C PRO A 352 40.82 13.04 13.83
N SER A 353 39.71 13.42 13.20
CA SER A 353 38.69 14.27 13.82
C SER A 353 37.28 13.82 13.41
N ILE A 354 36.33 13.93 14.33
CA ILE A 354 34.93 13.55 14.08
C ILE A 354 34.36 14.30 12.88
N GLN A 355 34.66 15.60 12.77
CA GLN A 355 34.16 16.47 11.71
C GLN A 355 34.67 16.04 10.32
N LEU A 356 35.99 15.85 10.17
CA LEU A 356 36.56 15.42 8.90
C LEU A 356 36.15 13.98 8.57
N GLY A 357 36.09 13.10 9.57
CA GLY A 357 35.61 11.72 9.43
C GLY A 357 34.17 11.64 8.92
N HIS A 358 33.26 12.48 9.43
CA HIS A 358 31.89 12.57 8.91
C HIS A 358 31.84 12.99 7.43
N LEU A 359 32.61 14.02 7.06
CA LEU A 359 32.66 14.50 5.68
C LEU A 359 33.25 13.44 4.73
N LEU A 360 34.33 12.77 5.14
CA LEU A 360 34.94 11.69 4.37
C LEU A 360 34.01 10.49 4.24
N ASN A 361 33.37 10.05 5.34
CA ASN A 361 32.40 8.95 5.29
C ASN A 361 31.25 9.25 4.31
N TRP A 362 30.72 10.48 4.32
CA TRP A 362 29.73 10.92 3.33
C TRP A 362 30.30 10.88 1.91
N ALA A 363 31.50 11.42 1.68
CA ALA A 363 32.10 11.49 0.34
C ALA A 363 32.35 10.10 -0.25
N TYR A 364 32.87 9.16 0.55
CA TYR A 364 33.04 7.77 0.12
C TYR A 364 31.72 7.07 -0.14
N GLN A 365 30.66 7.33 0.64
CA GLN A 365 29.33 6.80 0.31
C GLN A 365 28.80 7.31 -1.03
N VAL A 366 28.99 8.60 -1.33
CA VAL A 366 28.55 9.21 -2.59
C VAL A 366 29.32 8.65 -3.79
N GLU A 367 30.65 8.49 -3.68
CA GLU A 367 31.44 7.84 -4.73
C GLU A 367 31.05 6.36 -4.90
N GLY A 368 30.77 5.67 -3.78
CA GLY A 368 30.25 4.30 -3.80
C GLY A 368 28.90 4.20 -4.51
N ASP A 369 27.96 5.09 -4.22
CA ASP A 369 26.66 5.19 -4.87
C ASP A 369 26.80 5.50 -6.36
N THR A 370 27.69 6.43 -6.72
CA THR A 370 27.97 6.78 -8.12
C THR A 370 28.52 5.59 -8.89
N ALA A 371 29.49 4.86 -8.32
CA ALA A 371 30.02 3.64 -8.91
C ALA A 371 28.94 2.54 -9.03
N LEU A 372 28.02 2.45 -8.07
CA LEU A 372 26.91 1.51 -8.09
C LEU A 372 25.92 1.83 -9.23
N GLU A 373 25.50 3.09 -9.37
CA GLU A 373 24.63 3.55 -10.47
C GLU A 373 25.27 3.37 -11.84
N GLU A 374 26.59 3.51 -11.95
CA GLU A 374 27.33 3.19 -13.17
C GLU A 374 27.33 1.69 -13.45
N ALA A 375 27.48 0.84 -12.43
CA ALA A 375 27.44 -0.61 -12.57
C ALA A 375 26.10 -1.10 -13.13
N GLU A 376 24.98 -0.50 -12.70
CA GLU A 376 23.63 -0.81 -13.19
C GLU A 376 23.45 -0.56 -14.70
N LYS A 377 24.22 0.37 -15.27
CA LYS A 377 24.16 0.73 -16.70
C LYS A 377 25.06 -0.16 -17.56
N LEU A 378 25.91 -0.98 -16.94
CA LEU A 378 26.91 -1.82 -17.59
C LEU A 378 26.51 -3.31 -17.51
N SER A 379 27.26 -4.17 -18.20
CA SER A 379 27.04 -5.62 -18.15
C SER A 379 28.36 -6.40 -18.10
N GLY A 380 28.30 -7.63 -17.60
CA GLY A 380 29.44 -8.55 -17.54
C GLY A 380 30.61 -8.01 -16.70
N GLN A 381 31.83 -8.09 -17.24
CA GLN A 381 33.06 -7.71 -16.51
C GLN A 381 33.11 -6.23 -16.14
N GLN A 382 32.57 -5.34 -16.97
CA GLN A 382 32.59 -3.89 -16.71
C GLN A 382 31.72 -3.53 -15.50
N ALA A 383 30.55 -4.18 -15.35
CA ALA A 383 29.72 -4.03 -14.16
C ALA A 383 30.41 -4.57 -12.91
N LEU A 384 31.10 -5.73 -13.01
CA LEU A 384 31.86 -6.31 -11.90
C LEU A 384 33.01 -5.42 -11.41
N GLU A 385 33.69 -4.71 -12.32
CA GLU A 385 34.72 -3.74 -11.96
C GLU A 385 34.13 -2.54 -11.19
N LYS A 386 32.98 -2.05 -11.63
CA LYS A 386 32.27 -0.97 -10.92
C LYS A 386 31.73 -1.39 -9.56
N PHE A 387 31.21 -2.62 -9.43
CA PHE A 387 30.85 -3.17 -8.12
C PHE A 387 32.05 -3.26 -7.15
N ARG A 388 33.24 -3.66 -7.63
CA ARG A 388 34.47 -3.65 -6.81
C ARG A 388 34.86 -2.23 -6.39
N THR A 389 34.68 -1.26 -7.28
CA THR A 389 34.95 0.15 -6.99
C THR A 389 34.00 0.66 -5.90
N ALA A 390 32.70 0.40 -6.04
CA ALA A 390 31.69 0.71 -5.03
C ALA A 390 31.99 0.04 -3.68
N GLN A 391 32.36 -1.25 -3.71
CA GLN A 391 32.76 -2.00 -2.52
C GLN A 391 33.93 -1.33 -1.80
N ALA A 392 35.01 -0.99 -2.52
CA ALA A 392 36.16 -0.34 -1.93
C ALA A 392 35.81 1.01 -1.29
N HIS A 393 34.94 1.80 -1.91
CA HIS A 393 34.48 3.05 -1.32
C HIS A 393 33.64 2.84 -0.05
N TYR A 394 32.72 1.87 -0.03
CA TYR A 394 31.98 1.57 1.20
C TYR A 394 32.84 0.98 2.32
N GLU A 395 33.85 0.18 1.98
CA GLU A 395 34.84 -0.31 2.95
C GLU A 395 35.65 0.84 3.56
N MET A 396 36.05 1.83 2.76
CA MET A 396 36.67 3.06 3.26
C MET A 396 35.71 3.89 4.12
N ALA A 397 34.43 3.97 3.75
CA ALA A 397 33.44 4.63 4.58
C ALA A 397 33.28 3.94 5.95
N LEU A 398 33.28 2.59 5.99
CA LEU A 398 33.21 1.81 7.23
C LEU A 398 34.49 1.85 8.06
N SER A 399 35.67 1.95 7.43
CA SER A 399 36.94 2.07 8.16
C SER A 399 37.04 3.39 8.91
N ILE A 400 36.48 4.46 8.34
CA ILE A 400 36.36 5.77 8.98
C ILE A 400 35.26 5.76 10.04
N ARG A 401 34.11 5.16 9.71
CA ARG A 401 32.93 5.16 10.58
C ARG A 401 32.30 3.75 10.67
N PRO A 402 32.76 2.91 11.61
CA PRO A 402 32.25 1.55 11.76
C PRO A 402 30.86 1.47 12.42
N ASP A 403 30.35 2.57 12.97
CA ASP A 403 29.03 2.69 13.60
C ASP A 403 27.99 3.33 12.67
N SER A 404 28.21 3.31 11.34
CA SER A 404 27.30 3.90 10.35
C SER A 404 26.24 2.90 9.85
N PRO A 405 24.97 2.95 10.32
CA PRO A 405 23.94 2.02 9.87
C PRO A 405 23.63 2.20 8.37
N GLN A 406 23.69 3.44 7.86
CA GLN A 406 23.48 3.71 6.44
C GLN A 406 24.53 3.01 5.56
N THR A 407 25.79 3.00 5.98
CA THR A 407 26.85 2.36 5.18
C THR A 407 26.66 0.85 5.10
N PHE A 408 26.28 0.18 6.21
CA PHE A 408 25.94 -1.25 6.18
C PHE A 408 24.75 -1.56 5.27
N PHE A 409 23.71 -0.72 5.29
CA PHE A 409 22.59 -0.82 4.36
C PHE A 409 23.04 -0.71 2.89
N LYS A 410 23.91 0.26 2.58
CA LYS A 410 24.47 0.46 1.23
C LYS A 410 25.31 -0.73 0.75
N VAL A 411 26.11 -1.32 1.64
CA VAL A 411 26.84 -2.57 1.33
C VAL A 411 25.86 -3.71 1.03
N GLY A 412 24.81 -3.88 1.84
CA GLY A 412 23.78 -4.88 1.58
C GLY A 412 23.09 -4.67 0.22
N GLN A 413 22.75 -3.43 -0.13
CA GLN A 413 22.19 -3.08 -1.44
C GLN A 413 23.14 -3.43 -2.60
N LEU A 414 24.41 -3.06 -2.50
CA LEU A 414 25.46 -3.42 -3.46
C LEU A 414 25.51 -4.94 -3.66
N MET A 415 25.51 -5.72 -2.58
CA MET A 415 25.61 -7.17 -2.65
C MET A 415 24.41 -7.80 -3.37
N VAL A 416 23.19 -7.31 -3.13
CA VAL A 416 21.98 -7.76 -3.85
C VAL A 416 22.09 -7.49 -5.35
N GLN A 417 22.58 -6.32 -5.74
CA GLN A 417 22.71 -5.96 -7.16
C GLN A 417 23.81 -6.76 -7.86
N GLN A 418 24.96 -6.92 -7.21
CA GLN A 418 26.05 -7.74 -7.71
C GLN A 418 25.60 -9.20 -7.92
N ALA A 419 24.83 -9.73 -6.97
CA ALA A 419 24.18 -11.03 -7.06
C ALA A 419 23.29 -11.19 -8.29
N GLY A 420 22.48 -10.18 -8.61
CA GLY A 420 21.60 -10.18 -9.78
C GLY A 420 22.34 -10.26 -11.11
N VAL A 421 23.51 -9.60 -11.22
CA VAL A 421 24.32 -9.61 -12.46
C VAL A 421 25.02 -10.95 -12.69
N LEU A 422 25.44 -11.63 -11.62
CA LEU A 422 26.24 -12.85 -11.73
C LEU A 422 25.47 -14.07 -12.26
N SER A 423 24.13 -14.00 -12.40
CA SER A 423 23.20 -14.89 -13.14
C SER A 423 23.25 -16.42 -12.91
N ASP A 424 24.35 -16.98 -12.44
CA ASP A 424 24.52 -18.39 -12.10
C ASP A 424 24.44 -18.52 -10.58
N HIS A 425 23.23 -18.79 -10.10
CA HIS A 425 22.93 -19.17 -8.72
C HIS A 425 23.60 -18.31 -7.66
N THR A 426 22.92 -17.25 -7.18
CA THR A 426 23.28 -16.64 -5.88
C THR A 426 23.44 -17.75 -4.85
N SER A 427 24.69 -18.05 -4.46
CA SER A 427 24.96 -19.07 -3.47
C SER A 427 24.20 -18.66 -2.20
N PRO A 428 23.56 -19.60 -1.49
CA PRO A 428 22.99 -19.33 -0.18
C PRO A 428 23.95 -18.56 0.74
N GLN A 429 25.27 -18.77 0.59
CA GLN A 429 26.32 -18.06 1.31
C GLN A 429 26.33 -16.54 1.06
N ILE A 430 26.13 -16.09 -0.19
CA ILE A 430 26.10 -14.66 -0.51
C ILE A 430 24.85 -14.02 0.10
N LEU A 431 23.70 -14.70 0.00
CA LEU A 431 22.45 -14.22 0.59
C LEU A 431 22.54 -14.16 2.13
N GLU A 432 23.19 -15.15 2.76
CA GLU A 432 23.48 -15.15 4.20
C GLU A 432 24.37 -13.95 4.58
N GLN A 433 25.46 -13.69 3.84
CA GLN A 433 26.32 -12.53 4.08
C GLN A 433 25.60 -11.20 3.85
N THR A 434 24.74 -11.10 2.84
CA THR A 434 23.91 -9.91 2.61
C THR A 434 22.93 -9.67 3.76
N ALA A 435 22.29 -10.73 4.26
CA ALA A 435 21.40 -10.66 5.41
C ALA A 435 22.16 -10.17 6.66
N GLU A 436 23.40 -10.61 6.87
CA GLU A 436 24.26 -10.11 7.96
C GLU A 436 24.52 -8.59 7.86
N GLN A 437 24.71 -8.03 6.66
CA GLN A 437 24.92 -6.58 6.51
C GLN A 437 23.66 -5.80 6.89
N PHE A 438 22.47 -6.24 6.44
CA PHE A 438 21.23 -5.60 6.86
C PHE A 438 20.97 -5.78 8.35
N GLN A 439 21.32 -6.94 8.93
CA GLN A 439 21.21 -7.18 10.37
C GLN A 439 22.10 -6.21 11.17
N LYS A 440 23.36 -6.00 10.75
CA LYS A 440 24.28 -5.03 11.38
C LYS A 440 23.74 -3.60 11.29
N ALA A 441 23.14 -3.23 10.15
CA ALA A 441 22.48 -1.93 10.00
C ALA A 441 21.34 -1.76 11.02
N LEU A 442 20.57 -2.83 11.27
CA LEU A 442 19.44 -2.84 12.21
C LEU A 442 19.86 -2.95 13.69
N GLU A 443 21.02 -3.55 13.99
CA GLU A 443 21.63 -3.54 15.32
C GLU A 443 22.01 -2.12 15.74
N LEU A 444 22.52 -1.32 14.79
CA LEU A 444 22.88 0.08 15.00
C LEU A 444 21.66 1.01 14.96
N ASN A 445 20.68 0.74 14.08
CA ASN A 445 19.43 1.48 14.01
C ASN A 445 18.22 0.55 13.73
N PRO A 446 17.50 0.12 14.79
CA PRO A 446 16.34 -0.76 14.65
C PRO A 446 15.16 -0.18 13.86
N ASP A 447 15.09 1.14 13.70
CA ASP A 447 14.00 1.83 12.98
C ASP A 447 14.37 2.16 11.52
N LEU A 448 15.48 1.61 10.99
CA LEU A 448 15.87 1.77 9.59
C LEU A 448 15.00 0.89 8.67
N PHE A 449 13.93 1.48 8.14
CA PHE A 449 12.94 0.78 7.31
C PHE A 449 13.54 0.09 6.09
N GLU A 450 14.43 0.76 5.37
CA GLU A 450 15.03 0.26 4.14
C GLU A 450 15.85 -1.02 4.39
N ALA A 451 16.55 -1.09 5.52
CA ALA A 451 17.28 -2.29 5.94
C ALA A 451 16.34 -3.43 6.35
N ARG A 452 15.21 -3.15 7.04
CA ARG A 452 14.20 -4.18 7.35
C ARG A 452 13.57 -4.77 6.10
N TYR A 453 13.17 -3.89 5.17
CA TYR A 453 12.60 -4.30 3.91
C TYR A 453 13.61 -5.11 3.08
N GLY A 454 14.86 -4.64 2.99
CA GLY A 454 15.96 -5.36 2.33
C GLY A 454 16.22 -6.74 2.94
N LEU A 455 16.25 -6.84 4.28
CA LEU A 455 16.42 -8.11 4.99
C LEU A 455 15.26 -9.07 4.69
N GLY A 456 14.01 -8.60 4.76
CA GLY A 456 12.83 -9.41 4.42
C GLY A 456 12.88 -9.97 2.98
N MET A 457 13.33 -9.16 2.03
CA MET A 457 13.53 -9.58 0.64
C MET A 457 14.60 -10.68 0.51
N VAL A 458 15.76 -10.49 1.12
CA VAL A 458 16.87 -11.46 1.05
C VAL A 458 16.50 -12.77 1.75
N LEU A 459 15.84 -12.71 2.90
CA LEU A 459 15.36 -13.91 3.61
C LEU A 459 14.33 -14.67 2.79
N THR A 460 13.47 -13.98 2.04
CA THR A 460 12.51 -14.60 1.12
C THR A 460 13.22 -15.40 0.02
N GLU A 461 14.24 -14.80 -0.61
CA GLU A 461 15.03 -15.49 -1.64
C GLU A 461 15.79 -16.68 -1.06
N LEU A 462 16.41 -16.52 0.12
CA LEU A 462 17.13 -17.59 0.82
C LEU A 462 16.19 -18.76 1.17
N ALA A 463 14.99 -18.48 1.66
CA ALA A 463 13.98 -19.48 1.98
C ALA A 463 13.55 -20.32 0.77
N GLY A 464 13.55 -19.71 -0.43
CA GLY A 464 13.28 -20.40 -1.70
C GLY A 464 14.38 -21.37 -2.14
N LYS A 465 15.60 -21.22 -1.63
CA LYS A 465 16.76 -22.06 -1.98
C LYS A 465 17.09 -23.15 -0.96
N LYS A 466 16.53 -23.08 0.25
CA LYS A 466 16.71 -24.08 1.32
C LYS A 466 15.55 -25.10 1.30
N LEU A 467 15.78 -26.28 1.88
CA LEU A 467 14.79 -27.36 1.96
C LEU A 467 14.10 -27.42 3.33
N ASP A 468 12.83 -27.84 3.31
CA ASP A 468 12.01 -28.24 4.45
C ASP A 468 12.01 -27.28 5.66
N GLN A 469 12.63 -27.66 6.77
CA GLN A 469 12.48 -26.95 8.05
C GLN A 469 13.21 -25.61 8.09
N GLU A 470 14.38 -25.51 7.46
CA GLU A 470 15.11 -24.23 7.35
C GLU A 470 14.36 -23.23 6.46
N SER A 471 13.65 -23.72 5.45
CA SER A 471 12.80 -22.90 4.57
C SER A 471 11.66 -22.25 5.35
N ASP A 472 11.00 -23.01 6.24
CA ASP A 472 9.87 -22.51 7.02
C ASP A 472 10.29 -21.44 8.04
N THR A 473 11.41 -21.63 8.74
CA THR A 473 11.93 -20.64 9.70
C THR A 473 12.38 -19.34 9.02
N LEU A 474 12.93 -19.44 7.81
CA LEU A 474 13.30 -18.28 7.01
C LEU A 474 12.07 -17.52 6.51
N TYR A 475 11.01 -18.21 6.06
CA TYR A 475 9.74 -17.55 5.71
C TYR A 475 9.10 -16.85 6.91
N GLU A 476 9.16 -17.46 8.10
CA GLU A 476 8.68 -16.86 9.35
C GLU A 476 9.48 -15.59 9.70
N SER A 477 10.80 -15.64 9.54
CA SER A 477 11.68 -14.50 9.78
C SER A 477 11.45 -13.38 8.77
N ALA A 478 11.32 -13.70 7.48
CA ALA A 478 10.99 -12.73 6.43
C ALA A 478 9.65 -12.04 6.70
N ALA A 479 8.60 -12.80 7.05
CA ALA A 479 7.30 -12.23 7.41
C ALA A 479 7.40 -11.25 8.59
N ARG A 480 8.20 -11.59 9.61
CA ARG A 480 8.43 -10.74 10.78
C ARG A 480 9.11 -9.43 10.40
N GLU A 481 10.16 -9.47 9.59
CA GLU A 481 10.87 -8.25 9.18
C GLU A 481 9.98 -7.30 8.36
N PHE A 482 9.15 -7.83 7.47
CA PHE A 482 8.16 -7.02 6.77
C PHE A 482 7.11 -6.42 7.72
N GLN A 483 6.64 -7.18 8.72
CA GLN A 483 5.70 -6.69 9.73
C GLN A 483 6.29 -5.60 10.62
N GLU A 484 7.54 -5.74 11.06
CA GLU A 484 8.26 -4.69 11.78
C GLU A 484 8.51 -3.46 10.89
N GLY A 485 8.82 -3.65 9.61
CA GLY A 485 8.88 -2.56 8.63
C GLY A 485 7.55 -1.80 8.54
N LEU A 486 6.42 -2.51 8.56
CA LEU A 486 5.08 -1.91 8.59
C LEU A 486 4.76 -1.22 9.92
N ARG A 487 5.39 -1.59 11.03
CA ARG A 487 5.26 -0.81 12.28
C ARG A 487 5.81 0.62 12.10
N ILE A 488 6.88 0.77 11.34
CA ILE A 488 7.54 2.05 11.04
C ILE A 488 6.78 2.79 9.92
N HIS A 489 6.43 2.10 8.83
CA HIS A 489 5.66 2.63 7.69
C HIS A 489 4.38 1.82 7.42
N PRO A 490 3.26 2.09 8.13
CA PRO A 490 2.04 1.25 8.13
C PRO A 490 1.35 1.02 6.79
N ASN A 491 1.56 1.90 5.82
CA ASN A 491 0.89 1.83 4.51
C ASN A 491 1.86 1.52 3.36
N HIS A 492 3.05 0.97 3.63
CA HIS A 492 4.02 0.65 2.58
C HIS A 492 3.56 -0.58 1.76
N PRO A 493 3.20 -0.41 0.47
CA PRO A 493 2.52 -1.46 -0.30
C PRO A 493 3.39 -2.71 -0.54
N ASP A 494 4.69 -2.54 -0.74
CA ASP A 494 5.60 -3.66 -1.03
C ASP A 494 5.95 -4.48 0.21
N ALA A 495 6.05 -3.82 1.37
CA ALA A 495 6.28 -4.52 2.63
C ALA A 495 5.02 -5.28 3.05
N ALA A 496 3.84 -4.68 2.86
CA ALA A 496 2.55 -5.36 3.07
C ALA A 496 2.38 -6.57 2.16
N TYR A 497 2.78 -6.46 0.89
CA TYR A 497 2.78 -7.61 -0.02
C TYR A 497 3.77 -8.68 0.43
N GLY A 498 5.01 -8.31 0.75
CA GLY A 498 6.03 -9.23 1.26
C GLY A 498 5.53 -10.02 2.48
N ALA A 499 4.99 -9.33 3.48
CA ALA A 499 4.38 -9.97 4.65
C ALA A 499 3.22 -10.91 4.27
N GLY A 500 2.29 -10.44 3.43
CA GLY A 500 1.14 -11.24 2.99
C GLY A 500 1.53 -12.49 2.20
N HIS A 501 2.49 -12.36 1.29
CA HIS A 501 3.03 -13.43 0.48
C HIS A 501 3.70 -14.51 1.34
N MET A 502 4.54 -14.11 2.30
CA MET A 502 5.20 -15.04 3.22
C MET A 502 4.21 -15.80 4.08
N LEU A 503 3.22 -15.10 4.64
CA LEU A 503 2.15 -15.72 5.43
C LEU A 503 1.32 -16.69 4.59
N TYR A 504 1.03 -16.37 3.33
CA TYR A 504 0.31 -17.24 2.40
C TYR A 504 1.12 -18.52 2.10
N ILE A 505 2.43 -18.42 1.83
CA ILE A 505 3.30 -19.58 1.61
C ILE A 505 3.33 -20.48 2.85
N GLN A 506 3.51 -19.91 4.04
CA GLN A 506 3.47 -20.65 5.31
C GLN A 506 2.11 -21.34 5.49
N ALA A 507 1.00 -20.64 5.25
CA ALA A 507 -0.35 -21.18 5.40
C ALA A 507 -0.60 -22.42 4.52
N ARG A 508 0.01 -22.47 3.32
CA ARG A 508 -0.08 -23.65 2.42
C ARG A 508 0.65 -24.88 2.93
N ARG A 509 1.65 -24.70 3.79
CA ARG A 509 2.46 -25.79 4.35
C ARG A 509 1.91 -26.31 5.69
N LYS A 510 1.10 -25.51 6.39
CA LYS A 510 0.44 -25.89 7.65
C LYS A 510 -0.94 -26.51 7.43
N LYS A 511 -1.53 -27.08 8.48
CA LYS A 511 -2.89 -27.67 8.48
C LYS A 511 -3.68 -27.22 9.71
N GLY A 512 -5.01 -27.40 9.67
CA GLY A 512 -5.88 -27.12 10.83
C GLY A 512 -5.93 -25.64 11.20
N ALA A 513 -6.06 -25.35 12.50
CA ALA A 513 -6.27 -24.00 13.02
C ALA A 513 -5.11 -23.03 12.71
N GLU A 514 -3.88 -23.54 12.65
CA GLU A 514 -2.69 -22.73 12.34
C GLU A 514 -2.75 -22.18 10.90
N ALA A 515 -3.10 -23.02 9.92
CA ALA A 515 -3.28 -22.59 8.54
C ALA A 515 -4.37 -21.51 8.41
N VAL A 516 -5.49 -21.67 9.14
CA VAL A 516 -6.59 -20.69 9.15
C VAL A 516 -6.11 -19.33 9.69
N ARG A 517 -5.35 -19.33 10.77
CA ARG A 517 -4.77 -18.10 11.33
C ARG A 517 -3.86 -17.40 10.32
N LEU A 518 -2.97 -18.15 9.68
CA LEU A 518 -2.02 -17.61 8.70
C LEU A 518 -2.72 -17.07 7.45
N TYR A 519 -3.71 -17.77 6.89
CA TYR A 519 -4.50 -17.25 5.77
C TYR A 519 -5.27 -15.98 6.15
N THR A 520 -5.74 -15.87 7.39
CA THR A 520 -6.43 -14.66 7.87
C THR A 520 -5.48 -13.47 7.92
N GLN A 521 -4.29 -13.66 8.50
CA GLN A 521 -3.26 -12.61 8.54
C GLN A 521 -2.76 -12.24 7.15
N ALA A 522 -2.59 -13.23 6.25
CA ALA A 522 -2.22 -12.98 4.86
C ALA A 522 -3.25 -12.07 4.17
N VAL A 523 -4.55 -12.32 4.35
CA VAL A 523 -5.63 -11.49 3.79
C VAL A 523 -5.56 -10.04 4.32
N GLU A 524 -5.25 -9.84 5.61
CA GLU A 524 -5.10 -8.51 6.19
C GLU A 524 -3.94 -7.74 5.57
N MET A 525 -2.76 -8.37 5.44
CA MET A 525 -1.58 -7.75 4.84
C MET A 525 -1.77 -7.47 3.34
N LEU A 526 -2.33 -8.43 2.60
CA LEU A 526 -2.64 -8.26 1.17
C LEU A 526 -3.67 -7.17 0.93
N LYS A 527 -4.62 -6.94 1.85
CA LYS A 527 -5.56 -5.81 1.78
C LYS A 527 -4.83 -4.46 1.89
N ILE A 528 -3.83 -4.35 2.77
CA ILE A 528 -3.01 -3.13 2.87
C ILE A 528 -2.21 -2.94 1.57
N ALA A 529 -1.59 -4.00 1.06
CA ALA A 529 -0.83 -3.97 -0.19
C ALA A 529 -1.68 -3.47 -1.38
N LEU A 530 -2.90 -4.00 -1.53
CA LEU A 530 -3.82 -3.64 -2.61
C LEU A 530 -4.42 -2.24 -2.47
N LYS A 531 -4.39 -1.63 -1.27
CA LYS A 531 -4.78 -0.24 -1.10
C LYS A 531 -3.76 0.72 -1.72
N GLY A 532 -2.47 0.38 -1.65
CA GLY A 532 -1.39 1.18 -2.25
C GLY A 532 -1.13 0.84 -3.71
N ASN A 533 -1.29 -0.43 -4.10
CA ASN A 533 -1.17 -0.88 -5.49
C ASN A 533 -2.30 -1.85 -5.84
N SER A 534 -3.43 -1.30 -6.30
CA SER A 534 -4.63 -2.07 -6.64
C SER A 534 -4.49 -2.96 -7.87
N GLY A 535 -3.40 -2.81 -8.64
CA GLY A 535 -3.13 -3.55 -9.88
C GLY A 535 -2.21 -4.77 -9.72
N ARG A 536 -1.71 -5.05 -8.51
CA ARG A 536 -0.81 -6.19 -8.26
C ARG A 536 -1.56 -7.52 -8.34
N VAL A 537 -1.47 -8.20 -9.49
CA VAL A 537 -2.21 -9.43 -9.81
C VAL A 537 -1.90 -10.56 -8.83
N GLU A 538 -0.63 -10.75 -8.46
CA GLU A 538 -0.18 -11.79 -7.53
C GLU A 538 -0.87 -11.66 -6.17
N ALA A 539 -0.91 -10.43 -5.62
CA ALA A 539 -1.56 -10.14 -4.34
C ALA A 539 -3.07 -10.39 -4.41
N ILE A 540 -3.73 -10.04 -5.52
CA ILE A 540 -5.16 -10.30 -5.73
C ILE A 540 -5.42 -11.81 -5.76
N LEU A 541 -4.60 -12.58 -6.49
CA LEU A 541 -4.75 -14.03 -6.60
C LEU A 541 -4.54 -14.72 -5.26
N GLU A 542 -3.49 -14.36 -4.52
CA GLU A 542 -3.21 -14.94 -3.20
C GLU A 542 -4.30 -14.61 -2.19
N MET A 543 -4.85 -13.39 -2.23
CA MET A 543 -5.99 -13.00 -1.40
C MET A 543 -7.24 -13.79 -1.78
N GLY A 544 -7.54 -13.94 -3.08
CA GLY A 544 -8.67 -14.73 -3.57
C GLY A 544 -8.56 -16.20 -3.17
N GLN A 545 -7.38 -16.80 -3.28
CA GLN A 545 -7.13 -18.17 -2.86
C GLN A 545 -7.21 -18.36 -1.35
N SER A 546 -6.69 -17.40 -0.57
CA SER A 546 -6.79 -17.42 0.90
C SER A 546 -8.26 -17.37 1.35
N LEU A 547 -9.06 -16.48 0.76
CA LEU A 547 -10.51 -16.37 1.03
C LEU A 547 -11.25 -17.65 0.63
N PHE A 548 -10.90 -18.24 -0.53
CA PHE A 548 -11.47 -19.51 -0.97
C PHE A 548 -11.19 -20.65 0.02
N ILE A 549 -9.96 -20.74 0.53
CA ILE A 549 -9.61 -21.77 1.52
C ILE A 549 -10.32 -21.52 2.85
N LEU A 550 -10.37 -20.26 3.31
CA LEU A 550 -11.10 -19.88 4.53
C LEU A 550 -12.59 -20.24 4.45
N SER A 551 -13.21 -20.11 3.27
CA SER A 551 -14.63 -20.48 3.07
C SER A 551 -14.93 -21.94 3.44
N LYS A 552 -13.97 -22.86 3.21
CA LYS A 552 -14.12 -24.30 3.51
C LYS A 552 -14.14 -24.60 5.01
N THR A 553 -13.77 -23.64 5.83
CA THR A 553 -13.81 -23.74 7.31
C THR A 553 -15.12 -23.22 7.91
N LYS A 554 -15.99 -22.63 7.07
CA LYS A 554 -17.28 -22.06 7.45
C LYS A 554 -18.42 -22.96 6.96
N LYS A 555 -19.65 -22.67 7.39
CA LYS A 555 -20.87 -23.39 6.98
C LYS A 555 -21.94 -22.40 6.55
N GLY A 556 -22.84 -22.84 5.65
CA GLY A 556 -23.99 -22.05 5.20
C GLY A 556 -23.60 -20.69 4.62
N ASP A 557 -24.32 -19.66 5.03
CA ASP A 557 -24.18 -18.28 4.49
C ASP A 557 -22.80 -17.67 4.72
N ASP A 558 -22.13 -18.02 5.81
CA ASP A 558 -20.77 -17.54 6.07
C ASP A 558 -19.79 -18.09 5.03
N ALA A 559 -19.93 -19.35 4.62
CA ALA A 559 -19.11 -19.91 3.56
C ALA A 559 -19.36 -19.19 2.22
N ASP A 560 -20.63 -18.92 1.87
CA ASP A 560 -20.97 -18.18 0.63
C ASP A 560 -20.42 -16.75 0.66
N ARG A 561 -20.38 -16.09 1.82
CA ARG A 561 -19.81 -14.74 1.97
C ARG A 561 -18.32 -14.69 1.65
N PHE A 562 -17.54 -15.64 2.19
CA PHE A 562 -16.10 -15.75 1.86
C PHE A 562 -15.89 -16.09 0.39
N LEU A 563 -16.74 -16.96 -0.19
CA LEU A 563 -16.69 -17.28 -1.61
C LEU A 563 -17.02 -16.06 -2.49
N MET A 564 -17.97 -15.21 -2.11
CA MET A 564 -18.27 -13.97 -2.83
C MET A 564 -17.06 -13.02 -2.84
N MET A 565 -16.40 -12.87 -1.69
CA MET A 565 -15.18 -12.04 -1.62
C MET A 565 -14.03 -12.63 -2.45
N ALA A 566 -13.89 -13.96 -2.46
CA ALA A 566 -12.91 -14.64 -3.32
C ALA A 566 -13.23 -14.44 -4.81
N GLU A 567 -14.51 -14.56 -5.19
CA GLU A 567 -14.98 -14.32 -6.56
C GLU A 567 -14.63 -12.90 -7.01
N GLU A 568 -14.92 -11.89 -6.20
CA GLU A 568 -14.60 -10.48 -6.50
C GLU A 568 -13.09 -10.31 -6.81
N LYS A 569 -12.22 -10.95 -6.02
CA LYS A 569 -10.77 -10.89 -6.27
C LYS A 569 -10.37 -11.58 -7.57
N PHE A 570 -10.87 -12.77 -7.87
CA PHE A 570 -10.56 -13.40 -9.15
C PHE A 570 -11.13 -12.62 -10.34
N GLN A 571 -12.31 -12.00 -10.21
CA GLN A 571 -12.85 -11.08 -11.21
C GLN A 571 -11.94 -9.88 -11.42
N GLN A 572 -11.45 -9.27 -10.34
CA GLN A 572 -10.51 -8.14 -10.40
C GLN A 572 -9.21 -8.55 -11.12
N ALA A 573 -8.66 -9.73 -10.83
CA ALA A 573 -7.47 -10.24 -11.52
C ALA A 573 -7.72 -10.46 -13.03
N VAL A 574 -8.88 -11.01 -13.41
CA VAL A 574 -9.27 -11.20 -14.81
C VAL A 574 -9.54 -9.88 -15.53
N GLN A 575 -10.01 -8.84 -14.83
CA GLN A 575 -10.16 -7.50 -15.42
C GLN A 575 -8.81 -6.86 -15.76
N ILE A 576 -7.77 -7.16 -14.98
CA ILE A 576 -6.41 -6.66 -15.22
C ILE A 576 -5.74 -7.47 -16.35
N ASP A 577 -5.79 -8.80 -16.25
CA ASP A 577 -5.28 -9.70 -17.28
C ASP A 577 -6.34 -10.75 -17.64
N VAL A 578 -7.02 -10.50 -18.76
CA VAL A 578 -8.08 -11.36 -19.30
C VAL A 578 -7.54 -12.74 -19.67
N ALA A 579 -6.26 -12.86 -20.05
CA ALA A 579 -5.64 -14.11 -20.45
C ALA A 579 -5.03 -14.89 -19.26
N HIS A 580 -5.19 -14.41 -18.02
CA HIS A 580 -4.61 -15.07 -16.83
C HIS A 580 -5.34 -16.38 -16.48
N ALA A 581 -4.83 -17.50 -16.98
CA ALA A 581 -5.46 -18.83 -16.81
C ALA A 581 -5.73 -19.23 -15.35
N GLU A 582 -4.81 -18.94 -14.41
CA GLU A 582 -5.00 -19.24 -12.98
C GLU A 582 -6.12 -18.40 -12.33
N ALA A 583 -6.31 -17.16 -12.78
CA ALA A 583 -7.35 -16.26 -12.26
C ALA A 583 -8.72 -16.75 -12.71
N GLN A 584 -8.85 -17.07 -14.00
CA GLN A 584 -10.06 -17.66 -14.55
C GLN A 584 -10.39 -19.01 -13.92
N PHE A 585 -9.37 -19.86 -13.67
CA PHE A 585 -9.55 -21.13 -12.98
C PHE A 585 -10.05 -20.94 -11.54
N GLY A 586 -9.43 -20.02 -10.78
CA GLY A 586 -9.87 -19.68 -9.42
C GLY A 586 -11.32 -19.17 -9.40
N TRP A 587 -11.68 -18.31 -10.36
CA TRP A 587 -13.07 -17.83 -10.50
C TRP A 587 -14.05 -18.97 -10.78
N ALA A 588 -13.73 -19.86 -11.72
CA ALA A 588 -14.56 -21.03 -12.03
C ALA A 588 -14.74 -21.94 -10.80
N ASP A 589 -13.68 -22.15 -10.03
CA ASP A 589 -13.71 -23.03 -8.86
C ASP A 589 -14.54 -22.43 -7.72
N VAL A 590 -14.45 -21.12 -7.49
CA VAL A 590 -15.30 -20.40 -6.54
C VAL A 590 -16.77 -20.50 -6.96
N LEU A 591 -17.10 -20.25 -8.23
CA LEU A 591 -18.47 -20.37 -8.74
C LEU A 591 -19.05 -21.77 -8.51
N MET A 592 -18.25 -22.80 -8.73
CA MET A 592 -18.65 -24.19 -8.54
C MET A 592 -18.93 -24.53 -7.06
N GLU A 593 -18.08 -24.07 -6.13
CA GLU A 593 -18.33 -24.28 -4.69
C GLU A 593 -19.57 -23.49 -4.24
N ARG A 594 -19.76 -22.24 -4.72
CA ARG A 594 -20.98 -21.45 -4.46
C ARG A 594 -22.24 -22.14 -4.96
N ALA A 595 -22.19 -22.70 -6.18
CA ALA A 595 -23.30 -23.46 -6.75
C ALA A 595 -23.63 -24.71 -5.91
N SER A 596 -22.61 -25.34 -5.34
CA SER A 596 -22.78 -26.54 -4.52
C SER A 596 -23.52 -26.26 -3.20
N LEU A 597 -23.38 -25.05 -2.64
CA LEU A 597 -24.06 -24.62 -1.40
C LEU A 597 -25.54 -24.25 -1.58
N LYS A 598 -26.01 -24.01 -2.81
CA LYS A 598 -27.38 -23.54 -3.09
C LYS A 598 -28.26 -24.65 -3.65
N ASN A 599 -29.57 -24.61 -3.41
CA ASN A 599 -30.54 -25.61 -3.92
C ASN A 599 -31.66 -24.98 -4.76
N ASP A 600 -31.48 -23.74 -5.20
CA ASP A 600 -32.43 -22.96 -6.00
C ASP A 600 -31.99 -22.86 -7.47
N GLU A 601 -32.75 -22.15 -8.31
CA GLU A 601 -32.38 -21.90 -9.71
C GLU A 601 -31.03 -21.18 -9.87
N MET A 602 -30.56 -20.47 -8.84
CA MET A 602 -29.26 -19.82 -8.86
C MET A 602 -28.11 -20.84 -8.86
N SER A 603 -28.30 -22.01 -8.24
CA SER A 603 -27.34 -23.13 -8.31
C SER A 603 -27.01 -23.48 -9.77
N ASP A 604 -28.02 -23.65 -10.62
CA ASP A 604 -27.84 -24.06 -12.02
C ASP A 604 -27.11 -22.99 -12.84
N ARG A 605 -27.48 -21.72 -12.63
CA ARG A 605 -26.82 -20.59 -13.31
C ARG A 605 -25.33 -20.51 -12.94
N LEU A 606 -25.00 -20.71 -11.66
CA LEU A 606 -23.62 -20.69 -11.19
C LEU A 606 -22.81 -21.88 -11.73
N PHE A 607 -23.38 -23.08 -11.77
CA PHE A 607 -22.73 -24.24 -12.40
C PHE A 607 -22.43 -24.01 -13.88
N ASN A 608 -23.41 -23.53 -14.64
CA ASN A 608 -23.22 -23.27 -16.08
C ASN A 608 -22.15 -22.20 -16.33
N LYS A 609 -22.16 -21.11 -15.54
CA LYS A 609 -21.12 -20.08 -15.62
C LYS A 609 -19.73 -20.63 -15.25
N ALA A 610 -19.62 -21.51 -14.26
CA ALA A 610 -18.36 -22.18 -13.93
C ALA A 610 -17.87 -23.04 -15.10
N PHE A 611 -18.76 -23.75 -15.80
CA PHE A 611 -18.42 -24.57 -16.96
C PHE A 611 -17.94 -23.75 -18.15
N GLU A 612 -18.58 -22.60 -18.43
CA GLU A 612 -18.11 -21.64 -19.44
C GLU A 612 -16.69 -21.17 -19.12
N LYS A 613 -16.42 -20.83 -17.86
CA LYS A 613 -15.08 -20.41 -17.42
C LYS A 613 -14.05 -21.53 -17.52
N TYR A 614 -14.37 -22.77 -17.15
CA TYR A 614 -13.47 -23.90 -17.40
C TYR A 614 -13.18 -24.11 -18.89
N GLN A 615 -14.15 -23.84 -19.77
CA GLN A 615 -13.93 -23.90 -21.21
C GLN A 615 -12.98 -22.79 -21.70
N GLU A 616 -13.13 -21.56 -21.19
CA GLU A 616 -12.21 -20.45 -21.48
C GLU A 616 -10.78 -20.79 -21.04
N VAL A 617 -10.60 -21.30 -19.81
CA VAL A 617 -9.29 -21.67 -19.30
C VAL A 617 -8.63 -22.75 -20.18
N LEU A 618 -9.38 -23.75 -20.64
CA LEU A 618 -8.85 -24.78 -21.55
C LEU A 618 -8.51 -24.27 -22.95
N LYS A 619 -9.10 -23.15 -23.40
CA LYS A 619 -8.67 -22.46 -24.63
C LYS A 619 -7.33 -21.76 -24.44
N LEU A 620 -7.13 -21.13 -23.27
CA LEU A 620 -5.90 -20.42 -22.93
C LEU A 620 -4.75 -21.39 -22.62
N LYS A 621 -5.02 -22.41 -21.82
CA LYS A 621 -4.03 -23.36 -21.30
C LYS A 621 -4.54 -24.81 -21.37
N PRO A 622 -4.42 -25.47 -22.55
CA PRO A 622 -4.94 -26.82 -22.77
C PRO A 622 -4.32 -27.92 -21.90
N ASP A 623 -3.12 -27.69 -21.36
CA ASP A 623 -2.34 -28.61 -20.53
C ASP A 623 -2.71 -28.57 -19.03
N MET A 624 -3.60 -27.66 -18.61
CA MET A 624 -4.05 -27.57 -17.21
C MET A 624 -5.03 -28.72 -16.85
N HIS A 625 -4.45 -29.91 -16.65
CA HIS A 625 -5.15 -31.19 -16.50
C HIS A 625 -6.17 -31.23 -15.34
N ARG A 626 -5.97 -30.46 -14.27
CA ARG A 626 -6.90 -30.40 -13.12
C ARG A 626 -8.29 -29.87 -13.48
N ILE A 627 -8.44 -29.13 -14.58
CA ILE A 627 -9.73 -28.55 -15.00
C ILE A 627 -10.75 -29.63 -15.35
N ASN A 628 -10.37 -30.63 -16.15
CA ASN A 628 -11.30 -31.69 -16.54
C ASN A 628 -11.83 -32.46 -15.32
N PHE A 629 -10.99 -32.63 -14.30
CA PHE A 629 -11.42 -33.23 -13.05
C PHE A 629 -12.45 -32.34 -12.32
N ARG A 630 -12.15 -31.06 -12.06
CA ARG A 630 -13.06 -30.14 -11.37
C ARG A 630 -14.37 -29.94 -12.13
N TRP A 631 -14.30 -29.80 -13.45
CA TRP A 631 -15.49 -29.71 -14.31
C TRP A 631 -16.35 -30.99 -14.22
N GLY A 632 -15.74 -32.17 -14.29
CA GLY A 632 -16.45 -33.43 -14.11
C GLY A 632 -17.13 -33.54 -12.74
N VAL A 633 -16.48 -33.07 -11.67
CA VAL A 633 -17.07 -33.00 -10.32
C VAL A 633 -18.28 -32.06 -10.31
N GLY A 634 -18.17 -30.88 -10.91
CA GLY A 634 -19.29 -29.93 -10.99
C GLY A 634 -20.49 -30.52 -11.76
N GLN A 635 -20.26 -31.19 -12.89
CA GLN A 635 -21.33 -31.86 -13.64
C GLN A 635 -21.96 -33.02 -12.87
N TYR A 636 -21.15 -33.80 -12.14
CA TYR A 636 -21.66 -34.84 -11.26
C TYR A 636 -22.52 -34.25 -10.14
N ASN A 637 -22.06 -33.20 -9.46
CA ASN A 637 -22.81 -32.54 -8.40
C ASN A 637 -24.13 -31.95 -8.92
N LEU A 638 -24.12 -31.32 -10.09
CA LEU A 638 -25.34 -30.85 -10.73
C LEU A 638 -26.28 -32.02 -11.08
N ALA A 639 -25.75 -33.14 -11.58
CA ALA A 639 -26.56 -34.32 -11.88
C ALA A 639 -27.28 -34.88 -10.65
N GLN A 640 -26.67 -34.82 -9.46
CA GLN A 640 -27.30 -35.25 -8.21
C GLN A 640 -28.51 -34.37 -7.82
N LYS A 641 -28.61 -33.15 -8.35
CA LYS A 641 -29.72 -32.22 -8.12
C LYS A 641 -30.83 -32.31 -9.18
N LYS A 642 -30.65 -33.15 -10.20
CA LYS A 642 -31.56 -33.31 -11.33
C LYS A 642 -32.19 -34.70 -11.33
N SER A 643 -33.26 -34.87 -12.11
CA SER A 643 -33.96 -36.15 -12.24
C SER A 643 -34.21 -36.51 -13.71
N GLY A 644 -34.43 -37.79 -13.98
CA GLY A 644 -34.78 -38.26 -15.32
C GLY A 644 -33.67 -38.05 -16.34
N LYS A 645 -34.04 -37.61 -17.56
CA LYS A 645 -33.12 -37.50 -18.70
C LYS A 645 -31.97 -36.51 -18.47
N GLU A 646 -32.25 -35.38 -17.82
CA GLU A 646 -31.26 -34.33 -17.55
C GLU A 646 -30.11 -34.86 -16.67
N ALA A 647 -30.44 -35.61 -15.60
CA ALA A 647 -29.45 -36.24 -14.74
C ALA A 647 -28.56 -37.23 -15.50
N VAL A 648 -29.16 -38.06 -16.37
CA VAL A 648 -28.43 -39.02 -17.21
C VAL A 648 -27.46 -38.31 -18.16
N ASP A 649 -27.91 -37.24 -18.82
CA ASP A 649 -27.09 -36.49 -19.76
C ASP A 649 -25.92 -35.80 -19.06
N LEU A 650 -26.13 -35.24 -17.86
CA LEU A 650 -25.07 -34.66 -17.04
C LEU A 650 -24.06 -35.69 -16.55
N LEU A 651 -24.52 -36.88 -16.12
CA LEU A 651 -23.62 -37.98 -15.73
C LEU A 651 -22.76 -38.44 -16.90
N LYS A 652 -23.31 -38.55 -18.12
CA LYS A 652 -22.53 -38.88 -19.33
C LYS A 652 -21.47 -37.82 -19.63
N GLN A 653 -21.83 -36.54 -19.49
CA GLN A 653 -20.88 -35.44 -19.65
C GLN A 653 -19.77 -35.50 -18.60
N ALA A 654 -20.10 -35.73 -17.34
CA ALA A 654 -19.14 -35.90 -16.25
C ALA A 654 -18.17 -37.05 -16.53
N ALA A 655 -18.68 -38.21 -16.99
CA ALA A 655 -17.86 -39.35 -17.39
C ALA A 655 -16.88 -38.98 -18.52
N ALA A 656 -17.32 -38.22 -19.52
CA ALA A 656 -16.46 -37.75 -20.61
C ALA A 656 -15.34 -36.83 -20.11
N LYS A 657 -15.62 -35.94 -19.15
CA LYS A 657 -14.60 -35.07 -18.53
C LYS A 657 -13.60 -35.88 -17.71
N PHE A 658 -14.05 -36.82 -16.90
CA PHE A 658 -13.16 -37.69 -16.13
C PHE A 658 -12.27 -38.56 -17.04
N LYS A 659 -12.80 -39.10 -18.14
CA LYS A 659 -11.99 -39.83 -19.14
C LYS A 659 -10.86 -38.98 -19.70
N ARG A 660 -11.15 -37.74 -20.11
CA ARG A 660 -10.11 -36.78 -20.55
C ARG A 660 -9.09 -36.48 -19.46
N GLY A 661 -9.52 -36.46 -18.20
CA GLY A 661 -8.60 -36.36 -17.06
C GLY A 661 -7.66 -37.57 -16.94
N LEU A 662 -8.16 -38.79 -17.15
CA LEU A 662 -7.37 -40.02 -17.14
C LEU A 662 -6.39 -40.13 -18.30
N GLU A 663 -6.70 -39.58 -19.48
CA GLU A 663 -5.75 -39.52 -20.60
C GLU A 663 -4.43 -38.83 -20.20
N ARG A 664 -4.49 -37.86 -19.27
CA ARG A 664 -3.32 -37.12 -18.77
C ARG A 664 -2.76 -37.70 -17.48
N ASN A 665 -3.61 -38.20 -16.60
CA ASN A 665 -3.19 -38.85 -15.36
C ASN A 665 -3.86 -40.23 -15.20
N PRO A 666 -3.33 -41.27 -15.88
CA PRO A 666 -3.97 -42.59 -15.93
C PRO A 666 -4.06 -43.31 -14.58
N LYS A 667 -3.24 -42.88 -13.60
CA LYS A 667 -3.16 -43.48 -12.27
C LYS A 667 -3.83 -42.64 -11.18
N SER A 668 -4.64 -41.65 -11.56
CA SER A 668 -5.35 -40.80 -10.60
C SER A 668 -6.46 -41.58 -9.89
N LEU A 669 -6.23 -41.95 -8.63
CA LEU A 669 -7.19 -42.65 -7.78
C LEU A 669 -8.51 -41.86 -7.64
N GLU A 670 -8.42 -40.54 -7.55
CA GLU A 670 -9.59 -39.66 -7.38
C GLU A 670 -10.47 -39.69 -8.63
N ILE A 671 -9.88 -39.58 -9.82
CA ILE A 671 -10.62 -39.61 -11.09
C ILE A 671 -11.25 -41.00 -11.30
N LEU A 672 -10.50 -42.08 -11.09
CA LEU A 672 -11.00 -43.45 -11.22
C LEU A 672 -12.18 -43.71 -10.27
N THR A 673 -12.06 -43.27 -9.02
CA THR A 673 -13.14 -43.42 -8.02
C THR A 673 -14.40 -42.65 -8.43
N ARG A 674 -14.25 -41.40 -8.91
CA ARG A 674 -15.38 -40.59 -9.37
C ARG A 674 -16.03 -41.18 -10.63
N LEU A 675 -15.22 -41.64 -11.58
CA LEU A 675 -15.72 -42.26 -12.81
C LEU A 675 -16.47 -43.57 -12.52
N GLY A 676 -15.94 -44.41 -11.62
CA GLY A 676 -16.62 -45.61 -11.14
C GLY A 676 -17.99 -45.29 -10.51
N ARG A 677 -18.07 -44.24 -9.68
CA ARG A 677 -19.35 -43.77 -9.12
C ARG A 677 -20.32 -43.27 -10.20
N VAL A 678 -19.84 -42.49 -11.18
CA VAL A 678 -20.70 -42.01 -12.27
C VAL A 678 -21.32 -43.17 -13.04
N TYR A 679 -20.55 -44.21 -13.36
CA TYR A 679 -21.08 -45.38 -14.05
C TYR A 679 -22.01 -46.23 -13.19
N PHE A 680 -21.73 -46.32 -11.89
CA PHE A 680 -22.64 -46.97 -10.95
C PHE A 680 -24.01 -46.26 -10.92
N GLU A 681 -24.03 -44.92 -10.84
CA GLU A 681 -25.28 -44.16 -10.87
C GLU A 681 -26.00 -44.27 -12.22
N LEU A 682 -25.26 -44.23 -13.34
CA LEU A 682 -25.85 -44.51 -14.66
C LEU A 682 -26.45 -45.93 -14.71
N GLY A 683 -25.80 -46.92 -14.09
CA GLY A 683 -26.31 -48.28 -13.97
C GLY A 683 -27.61 -48.35 -13.17
N ASN A 684 -27.73 -47.61 -12.07
CA ASN A 684 -28.96 -47.53 -11.27
C ASN A 684 -30.14 -46.94 -12.06
N LEU A 685 -29.87 -46.00 -12.97
CA LEU A 685 -30.90 -45.32 -13.77
C LEU A 685 -31.36 -46.13 -15.00
N HIS A 686 -30.66 -47.20 -15.38
CA HIS A 686 -30.98 -48.03 -16.54
C HIS A 686 -31.41 -49.46 -16.14
N LYS A 687 -32.57 -49.93 -16.62
CA LYS A 687 -33.02 -51.33 -16.43
C LYS A 687 -32.44 -52.27 -17.50
N GLY A 688 -32.29 -53.55 -17.17
CA GLY A 688 -31.88 -54.61 -18.11
C GLY A 688 -30.38 -54.61 -18.48
N SER A 689 -30.04 -55.12 -19.67
CA SER A 689 -28.66 -55.38 -20.13
C SER A 689 -27.77 -54.12 -20.21
N ASN A 690 -28.36 -52.96 -20.45
CA ASN A 690 -27.64 -51.68 -20.45
C ASN A 690 -27.11 -51.31 -19.06
N GLY A 691 -27.88 -51.61 -18.00
CA GLY A 691 -27.45 -51.41 -16.61
C GLY A 691 -26.29 -52.31 -16.23
N GLU A 692 -26.33 -53.59 -16.61
CA GLU A 692 -25.26 -54.57 -16.34
C GLU A 692 -23.92 -54.16 -16.99
N THR A 693 -23.97 -53.61 -18.20
CA THR A 693 -22.78 -53.10 -18.89
C THR A 693 -22.16 -51.92 -18.14
N LEU A 694 -22.99 -51.01 -17.63
CA LEU A 694 -22.54 -49.85 -16.85
C LEU A 694 -21.96 -50.26 -15.49
N TYR A 695 -22.58 -51.23 -14.80
CA TYR A 695 -22.02 -51.80 -13.58
C TYR A 695 -20.67 -52.46 -13.81
N SER A 696 -20.49 -53.16 -14.94
CA SER A 696 -19.20 -53.75 -15.31
C SER A 696 -18.12 -52.68 -15.51
N GLN A 697 -18.47 -51.56 -16.15
CA GLN A 697 -17.56 -50.40 -16.28
C GLN A 697 -17.24 -49.77 -14.93
N ALA A 698 -18.22 -49.63 -14.04
CA ALA A 698 -18.00 -49.15 -12.67
C ALA A 698 -17.04 -50.06 -11.90
N MET A 699 -17.25 -51.37 -11.97
CA MET A 699 -16.38 -52.38 -11.35
C MET A 699 -14.95 -52.30 -11.86
N ASN A 700 -14.75 -52.19 -13.17
CA ASN A 700 -13.40 -52.09 -13.76
C ASN A 700 -12.62 -50.91 -13.17
N HIS A 701 -13.25 -49.73 -13.08
CA HIS A 701 -12.59 -48.56 -12.50
C HIS A 701 -12.32 -48.69 -11.00
N PHE A 702 -13.22 -49.30 -10.23
CA PHE A 702 -12.95 -49.58 -8.81
C PHE A 702 -11.83 -50.63 -8.64
N PHE A 703 -11.75 -51.64 -9.51
CA PHE A 703 -10.64 -52.58 -9.52
C PHE A 703 -9.33 -51.93 -9.92
N ASP A 704 -9.33 -50.97 -10.85
CA ASP A 704 -8.13 -50.17 -11.15
C ASP A 704 -7.65 -49.40 -9.90
N VAL A 705 -8.56 -48.83 -9.11
CA VAL A 705 -8.23 -48.20 -7.83
C VAL A 705 -7.62 -49.21 -6.84
N ILE A 706 -8.21 -50.41 -6.71
CA ILE A 706 -7.69 -51.47 -5.83
C ILE A 706 -6.32 -51.96 -6.32
N LYS A 707 -6.11 -52.05 -7.64
CA LYS A 707 -4.83 -52.46 -8.22
C LYS A 707 -3.72 -51.45 -7.90
N LEU A 708 -4.04 -50.15 -7.94
CA LEU A 708 -3.10 -49.08 -7.60
C LEU A 708 -2.92 -48.91 -6.07
N GLN A 709 -3.98 -49.17 -5.30
CA GLN A 709 -3.98 -49.09 -3.84
C GLN A 709 -4.76 -50.27 -3.24
N PRO A 710 -4.09 -51.42 -3.00
CA PRO A 710 -4.74 -52.65 -2.54
C PRO A 710 -5.47 -52.54 -1.19
N LYS A 711 -5.06 -51.58 -0.34
CA LYS A 711 -5.70 -51.29 0.95
C LYS A 711 -6.76 -50.18 0.88
N ASN A 712 -7.33 -49.89 -0.29
CA ASN A 712 -8.39 -48.91 -0.43
C ASN A 712 -9.75 -49.52 -0.04
N PHE A 713 -10.13 -49.37 1.23
CA PHE A 713 -11.38 -49.92 1.78
C PHE A 713 -12.64 -49.28 1.15
N GLU A 714 -12.56 -48.03 0.70
CA GLU A 714 -13.68 -47.36 0.04
C GLU A 714 -13.99 -48.02 -1.30
N ALA A 715 -12.98 -48.22 -2.15
CA ALA A 715 -13.14 -48.89 -3.44
C ALA A 715 -13.67 -50.32 -3.28
N LEU A 716 -13.16 -51.09 -2.31
CA LEU A 716 -13.69 -52.42 -1.97
C LEU A 716 -15.17 -52.38 -1.60
N SER A 717 -15.57 -51.41 -0.76
CA SER A 717 -16.99 -51.24 -0.41
C SER A 717 -17.85 -50.85 -1.61
N GLN A 718 -17.31 -50.06 -2.55
CA GLN A 718 -18.04 -49.71 -3.77
C GLN A 718 -18.20 -50.93 -4.69
N VAL A 719 -17.18 -51.78 -4.83
CA VAL A 719 -17.31 -53.06 -5.57
C VAL A 719 -18.38 -53.95 -4.95
N GLY A 720 -18.39 -54.07 -3.61
CA GLY A 720 -19.46 -54.78 -2.90
C GLY A 720 -20.84 -54.20 -3.19
N ASN A 721 -20.95 -52.87 -3.25
CA ASN A 721 -22.19 -52.19 -3.60
C ASN A 721 -22.62 -52.50 -5.05
N VAL A 722 -21.69 -52.53 -6.01
CA VAL A 722 -22.03 -52.93 -7.38
C VAL A 722 -22.57 -54.36 -7.43
N TYR A 723 -21.96 -55.31 -6.71
CA TYR A 723 -22.47 -56.68 -6.62
C TYR A 723 -23.87 -56.76 -6.00
N TYR A 724 -24.12 -56.01 -4.92
CA TYR A 724 -25.44 -55.92 -4.31
C TYR A 724 -26.49 -55.43 -5.32
N HIS A 725 -26.21 -54.36 -6.06
CA HIS A 725 -27.15 -53.84 -7.06
C HIS A 725 -27.32 -54.77 -8.27
N LEU A 726 -26.25 -55.41 -8.76
CA LEU A 726 -26.33 -56.41 -9.82
C LEU A 726 -27.24 -57.58 -9.43
N SER A 727 -27.16 -58.01 -8.18
CA SER A 727 -28.02 -59.09 -7.71
C SER A 727 -29.50 -58.70 -7.74
N MET A 728 -29.87 -57.41 -7.70
CA MET A 728 -31.28 -56.93 -7.76
C MET A 728 -31.96 -57.31 -9.07
N ASN A 729 -31.17 -57.54 -10.12
CA ASN A 729 -31.64 -57.88 -11.46
C ASN A 729 -31.60 -59.40 -11.73
N LYS A 730 -31.22 -60.22 -10.74
CA LYS A 730 -31.10 -61.68 -10.85
C LYS A 730 -32.01 -62.35 -9.84
N GLU A 731 -32.32 -63.61 -10.08
CA GLU A 731 -33.14 -64.44 -9.19
C GLU A 731 -32.42 -65.75 -8.83
N GLY A 732 -32.91 -66.41 -7.78
CA GLY A 732 -32.40 -67.70 -7.32
C GLY A 732 -30.89 -67.69 -7.02
N ARG A 733 -30.20 -68.74 -7.44
CA ARG A 733 -28.80 -69.00 -7.09
C ARG A 733 -27.81 -67.94 -7.60
N GLU A 734 -28.10 -67.31 -8.73
CA GLU A 734 -27.24 -66.27 -9.29
C GLU A 734 -27.25 -65.02 -8.39
N ALA A 735 -28.44 -64.62 -7.92
CA ALA A 735 -28.58 -63.52 -6.97
C ALA A 735 -27.84 -63.82 -5.65
N GLU A 736 -27.95 -65.05 -5.12
CA GLU A 736 -27.23 -65.46 -3.91
C GLU A 736 -25.71 -65.37 -4.06
N ASN A 737 -25.16 -65.84 -5.18
CA ASN A 737 -23.72 -65.79 -5.43
C ASN A 737 -23.18 -64.35 -5.46
N LEU A 738 -23.92 -63.45 -6.11
CA LEU A 738 -23.58 -62.02 -6.14
C LEU A 738 -23.66 -61.37 -4.75
N LEU A 739 -24.69 -61.69 -3.96
CA LEU A 739 -24.81 -61.20 -2.57
C LEU A 739 -23.66 -61.71 -1.69
N ASN A 740 -23.26 -62.98 -1.82
CA ASN A 740 -22.09 -63.51 -1.12
C ASN A 740 -20.80 -62.80 -1.54
N SER A 741 -20.65 -62.51 -2.84
CA SER A 741 -19.50 -61.75 -3.35
C SER A 741 -19.47 -60.32 -2.80
N ALA A 742 -20.64 -59.68 -2.63
CA ALA A 742 -20.75 -58.39 -1.96
C ALA A 742 -20.29 -58.46 -0.49
N ILE A 743 -20.74 -59.49 0.25
CA ILE A 743 -20.36 -59.73 1.65
C ILE A 743 -18.83 -59.88 1.79
N GLU A 744 -18.19 -60.67 0.93
CA GLU A 744 -16.73 -60.84 0.93
C GLU A 744 -16.00 -59.51 0.76
N LYS A 745 -16.49 -58.63 -0.13
CA LYS A 745 -15.86 -57.32 -0.35
C LYS A 745 -16.07 -56.35 0.81
N TYR A 746 -17.22 -56.38 1.48
CA TYR A 746 -17.40 -55.63 2.72
C TYR A 746 -16.51 -56.15 3.85
N GLN A 747 -16.31 -57.47 3.94
CA GLN A 747 -15.37 -58.07 4.88
C GLN A 747 -13.92 -57.67 4.59
N ASP A 748 -13.50 -57.67 3.31
CA ASP A 748 -12.19 -57.18 2.88
C ASP A 748 -11.99 -55.71 3.32
N ALA A 749 -12.99 -54.85 3.09
CA ALA A 749 -12.96 -53.45 3.48
C ALA A 749 -12.85 -53.28 5.01
N LEU A 750 -13.61 -54.05 5.79
CA LEU A 750 -13.62 -53.98 7.26
C LEU A 750 -12.38 -54.61 7.90
N ARG A 751 -11.71 -55.55 7.22
CA ARG A 751 -10.37 -56.03 7.64
C ARG A 751 -9.32 -54.93 7.60
N ILE A 752 -9.46 -53.97 6.67
CA ILE A 752 -8.58 -52.81 6.56
C ILE A 752 -9.01 -51.71 7.54
N LYS A 753 -10.31 -51.40 7.59
CA LYS A 753 -10.88 -50.37 8.47
C LYS A 753 -12.12 -50.91 9.20
N ALA A 754 -11.91 -51.41 10.42
CA ALA A 754 -12.92 -52.12 11.20
C ALA A 754 -14.15 -51.28 11.60
N ASP A 755 -13.97 -49.96 11.72
CA ASP A 755 -14.99 -49.00 12.14
C ASP A 755 -15.67 -48.27 10.95
N TYR A 756 -15.50 -48.76 9.72
CA TYR A 756 -16.10 -48.13 8.54
C TYR A 756 -17.61 -48.42 8.45
N SER A 757 -18.40 -47.60 9.15
CA SER A 757 -19.86 -47.77 9.30
C SER A 757 -20.60 -47.96 7.97
N ARG A 758 -20.25 -47.23 6.91
CA ARG A 758 -20.92 -47.38 5.61
C ARG A 758 -20.83 -48.80 5.06
N ALA A 759 -19.68 -49.47 5.17
CA ALA A 759 -19.57 -50.87 4.74
C ALA A 759 -20.34 -51.82 5.67
N ILE A 760 -20.44 -51.52 6.96
CA ILE A 760 -21.22 -52.30 7.93
C ILE A 760 -22.72 -52.23 7.58
N VAL A 761 -23.24 -51.03 7.32
CA VAL A 761 -24.64 -50.81 6.89
C VAL A 761 -24.93 -51.52 5.57
N LEU A 762 -24.06 -51.38 4.57
CA LEU A 762 -24.22 -52.05 3.27
C LEU A 762 -24.17 -53.58 3.39
N TRP A 763 -23.33 -54.11 4.29
CA TRP A 763 -23.31 -55.53 4.61
C TRP A 763 -24.63 -55.96 5.27
N GLY A 764 -25.15 -55.19 6.22
CA GLY A 764 -26.48 -55.42 6.80
C GLY A 764 -27.59 -55.47 5.75
N ASN A 765 -27.60 -54.53 4.80
CA ASN A 765 -28.54 -54.50 3.66
C ASN A 765 -28.42 -55.74 2.77
N THR A 766 -27.21 -56.21 2.54
CA THR A 766 -26.94 -57.39 1.71
C THR A 766 -27.40 -58.67 2.41
N LEU A 767 -27.16 -58.79 3.72
CA LEU A 767 -27.66 -59.90 4.53
C LEU A 767 -29.18 -59.93 4.60
N PHE A 768 -29.82 -58.76 4.78
CA PHE A 768 -31.27 -58.64 4.76
C PHE A 768 -31.87 -59.14 3.45
N ARG A 769 -31.27 -58.74 2.33
CA ARG A 769 -31.73 -59.18 1.03
C ARG A 769 -31.50 -60.68 0.81
N LEU A 770 -30.36 -61.21 1.25
CA LEU A 770 -30.10 -62.65 1.22
C LEU A 770 -31.14 -63.42 2.06
N ALA A 771 -31.50 -62.91 3.24
CA ALA A 771 -32.55 -63.49 4.09
C ALA A 771 -33.91 -63.52 3.39
N SER A 772 -34.23 -62.47 2.63
CA SER A 772 -35.50 -62.34 1.90
C SER A 772 -35.61 -63.27 0.69
N LEU A 773 -34.48 -63.78 0.17
CA LEU A 773 -34.45 -64.76 -0.93
C LEU A 773 -34.48 -66.21 -0.43
N LYS A 774 -34.21 -66.44 0.86
CA LYS A 774 -34.21 -67.79 1.46
C LYS A 774 -35.62 -68.18 1.90
N GLU A 775 -36.16 -69.19 1.23
CA GLU A 775 -37.42 -69.85 1.59
C GLU A 775 -37.22 -71.04 2.56
N ASP A 776 -35.97 -71.47 2.78
CA ASP A 776 -35.62 -72.47 3.77
C ASP A 776 -35.43 -71.83 5.16
N GLY A 777 -35.48 -72.64 6.23
CA GLY A 777 -35.39 -72.17 7.62
C GLY A 777 -34.07 -71.48 8.02
N THR A 778 -33.21 -71.11 7.06
CA THR A 778 -31.97 -70.35 7.27
C THR A 778 -32.18 -68.83 7.29
N SER A 779 -33.35 -68.34 6.86
CA SER A 779 -33.70 -66.91 6.84
C SER A 779 -33.56 -66.23 8.21
N GLU A 780 -33.97 -66.88 9.30
CA GLU A 780 -33.86 -66.33 10.67
C GLU A 780 -32.42 -66.04 11.09
N LYS A 781 -31.48 -66.94 10.78
CA LYS A 781 -30.05 -66.73 11.11
C LYS A 781 -29.47 -65.53 10.35
N LEU A 782 -29.94 -65.27 9.13
CA LEU A 782 -29.48 -64.14 8.33
C LEU A 782 -30.08 -62.82 8.84
N TYR A 783 -31.34 -62.82 9.28
CA TYR A 783 -31.92 -61.66 9.98
C TYR A 783 -31.16 -61.32 11.25
N ASP A 784 -30.81 -62.31 12.09
CA ASP A 784 -29.98 -62.09 13.28
C ASP A 784 -28.60 -61.50 12.96
N GLN A 785 -27.98 -61.96 11.87
CA GLN A 785 -26.70 -61.42 11.42
C GLN A 785 -26.84 -59.98 10.91
N ALA A 786 -27.91 -59.67 10.17
CA ALA A 786 -28.19 -58.34 9.69
C ALA A 786 -28.40 -57.36 10.86
N GLU A 787 -29.25 -57.71 11.84
CA GLU A 787 -29.50 -56.93 13.07
C GLU A 787 -28.20 -56.58 13.78
N LYS A 788 -27.32 -57.56 14.03
CA LYS A 788 -26.01 -57.33 14.65
C LYS A 788 -25.14 -56.33 13.87
N LYS A 789 -25.24 -56.29 12.54
CA LYS A 789 -24.50 -55.30 11.73
C LYS A 789 -25.07 -53.90 11.90
N TYR A 790 -26.39 -53.72 11.94
CA TYR A 790 -26.97 -52.41 12.23
C TYR A 790 -26.65 -51.93 13.64
N GLU A 791 -26.76 -52.79 14.65
CA GLU A 791 -26.34 -52.45 16.02
C GLU A 791 -24.87 -52.04 16.06
N GLN A 792 -23.99 -52.74 15.34
CA GLN A 792 -22.59 -52.38 15.22
C GLN A 792 -22.41 -51.00 14.56
N ALA A 793 -23.12 -50.71 13.46
CA ALA A 793 -23.05 -49.42 12.78
C ALA A 793 -23.55 -48.27 13.66
N LEU A 794 -24.68 -48.46 14.35
CA LEU A 794 -25.30 -47.49 15.25
C LEU A 794 -24.49 -47.26 16.53
N LYS A 795 -23.71 -48.26 16.97
CA LYS A 795 -22.75 -48.07 18.07
C LYS A 795 -21.60 -47.11 17.68
N ILE A 796 -21.21 -47.09 16.41
CA ILE A 796 -20.16 -46.20 15.87
C ILE A 796 -20.75 -44.81 15.56
N HIS A 797 -21.90 -44.78 14.88
CA HIS A 797 -22.63 -43.55 14.57
C HIS A 797 -24.10 -43.67 15.00
N PRO A 798 -24.42 -43.29 16.24
CA PRO A 798 -25.79 -43.39 16.78
C PRO A 798 -26.82 -42.58 15.98
N ASN A 799 -26.37 -41.51 15.32
CA ASN A 799 -27.24 -40.58 14.58
C ASN A 799 -27.30 -40.88 13.07
N ASP A 800 -26.92 -42.08 12.62
CA ASP A 800 -27.05 -42.47 11.21
C ASP A 800 -28.51 -42.81 10.87
N ILE A 801 -29.20 -41.81 10.32
CA ILE A 801 -30.62 -41.89 9.89
C ILE A 801 -30.84 -43.06 8.91
N THR A 802 -29.89 -43.30 8.00
CA THR A 802 -30.06 -44.36 6.98
C THR A 802 -29.95 -45.74 7.62
N ALA A 803 -29.01 -45.90 8.56
CA ALA A 803 -28.88 -47.12 9.33
C ALA A 803 -30.12 -47.38 10.20
N LEU A 804 -30.67 -46.35 10.86
CA LEU A 804 -31.90 -46.45 11.66
C LEU A 804 -33.13 -46.87 10.83
N ILE A 805 -33.34 -46.25 9.67
CA ILE A 805 -34.44 -46.60 8.75
C ILE A 805 -34.28 -48.03 8.21
N ASN A 806 -33.07 -48.40 7.77
CA ASN A 806 -32.83 -49.74 7.25
C ASN A 806 -32.97 -50.79 8.36
N PHE A 807 -32.51 -50.49 9.57
CA PHE A 807 -32.66 -51.38 10.72
C PHE A 807 -34.14 -51.61 11.07
N GLY A 808 -34.93 -50.54 11.18
CA GLY A 808 -36.36 -50.62 11.40
C GLY A 808 -37.10 -51.41 10.31
N SER A 809 -36.72 -51.19 9.04
CA SER A 809 -37.31 -51.90 7.89
C SER A 809 -37.09 -53.41 7.97
N ILE A 810 -35.92 -53.83 8.42
CA ILE A 810 -35.58 -55.26 8.58
C ILE A 810 -36.37 -55.88 9.70
N LEU A 811 -36.45 -55.22 10.84
CA LEU A 811 -37.25 -55.65 11.98
C LEU A 811 -38.73 -55.79 11.60
N LEU A 812 -39.26 -54.82 10.85
CA LEU A 812 -40.63 -54.83 10.35
C LEU A 812 -40.89 -56.00 9.40
N LYS A 813 -39.96 -56.25 8.45
CA LYS A 813 -40.07 -57.38 7.51
C LYS A 813 -39.98 -58.73 8.23
N ARG A 814 -39.06 -58.87 9.18
CA ARG A 814 -38.89 -60.06 10.04
C ARG A 814 -40.16 -60.33 10.85
N ALA A 815 -40.72 -59.29 11.48
CA ALA A 815 -41.96 -59.38 12.25
C ALA A 815 -43.15 -59.86 11.40
N GLY A 816 -43.21 -59.46 10.12
CA GLY A 816 -44.23 -59.91 9.18
C GLY A 816 -44.21 -61.42 8.85
N ASN A 817 -43.08 -62.10 9.09
CA ASN A 817 -42.94 -63.55 8.89
C ASN A 817 -43.31 -64.36 10.15
N LEU A 818 -43.52 -63.70 11.28
CA LEU A 818 -43.89 -64.33 12.55
C LEU A 818 -45.40 -64.33 12.76
N LYS A 819 -45.87 -65.17 13.70
CA LYS A 819 -47.25 -65.09 14.19
C LYS A 819 -47.45 -63.80 15.00
N ALA A 820 -48.68 -63.28 15.02
CA ALA A 820 -49.00 -62.00 15.62
C ALA A 820 -48.63 -61.88 17.12
N ASP A 821 -48.66 -63.00 17.85
CA ASP A 821 -48.27 -63.12 19.26
C ASP A 821 -46.75 -63.10 19.49
N GLN A 822 -45.95 -63.33 18.44
CA GLN A 822 -44.49 -63.37 18.48
C GLN A 822 -43.83 -62.12 17.83
N ALA A 823 -44.63 -61.29 17.14
CA ALA A 823 -44.15 -60.12 16.41
C ALA A 823 -44.01 -58.84 17.26
N GLY A 824 -44.56 -58.82 18.48
CA GLY A 824 -44.70 -57.61 19.31
C GLY A 824 -43.39 -56.85 19.53
N ASP A 825 -42.39 -57.51 20.12
CA ASP A 825 -41.11 -56.88 20.49
C ASP A 825 -40.36 -56.33 19.28
N LEU A 826 -40.39 -57.06 18.15
CA LEU A 826 -39.74 -56.63 16.90
C LEU A 826 -40.41 -55.38 16.32
N LEU A 827 -41.75 -55.32 16.36
CA LEU A 827 -42.49 -54.17 15.88
C LEU A 827 -42.26 -52.93 16.78
N GLU A 828 -42.11 -53.10 18.09
CA GLU A 828 -41.77 -52.00 19.01
C GLU A 828 -40.35 -51.47 18.74
N LYS A 829 -39.36 -52.35 18.59
CA LYS A 829 -38.00 -51.95 18.18
C LYS A 829 -37.96 -51.27 16.81
N ALA A 830 -38.77 -51.72 15.86
CA ALA A 830 -38.85 -51.11 14.52
C ALA A 830 -39.37 -49.66 14.61
N VAL A 831 -40.50 -49.44 15.29
CA VAL A 831 -41.08 -48.10 15.50
C VAL A 831 -40.10 -47.19 16.26
N GLN A 832 -39.43 -47.70 17.29
CA GLN A 832 -38.42 -46.94 18.02
C GLN A 832 -37.24 -46.52 17.12
N SER A 833 -36.79 -47.39 16.22
CA SER A 833 -35.71 -47.06 15.28
C SER A 833 -36.11 -45.93 14.32
N PHE A 834 -37.34 -45.95 13.81
CA PHE A 834 -37.87 -44.87 12.97
C PHE A 834 -38.08 -43.57 13.77
N GLN A 835 -38.54 -43.67 15.01
CA GLN A 835 -38.71 -42.54 15.92
C GLN A 835 -37.36 -41.84 16.17
N SER A 836 -36.30 -42.58 16.46
CA SER A 836 -34.95 -42.02 16.60
C SER A 836 -34.48 -41.31 15.32
N ALA A 837 -34.82 -41.85 14.14
CA ALA A 837 -34.50 -41.19 12.86
C ALA A 837 -35.25 -39.86 12.70
N ILE A 838 -36.51 -39.79 13.15
CA ILE A 838 -37.33 -38.58 13.15
C ILE A 838 -36.81 -37.57 14.18
N GLU A 839 -36.37 -37.99 15.36
CA GLU A 839 -35.79 -37.07 16.36
C GLU A 839 -34.52 -36.38 15.86
N ILE A 840 -33.74 -37.04 15.01
CA ILE A 840 -32.55 -36.45 14.37
C ILE A 840 -32.96 -35.53 13.20
N GLN A 841 -33.98 -35.93 12.43
CA GLN A 841 -34.50 -35.17 11.30
C GLN A 841 -36.04 -35.19 11.30
N GLU A 842 -36.63 -34.18 11.95
CA GLU A 842 -38.08 -34.12 12.30
C GLU A 842 -39.03 -34.34 11.11
N ASN A 843 -38.58 -33.99 9.91
CA ASN A 843 -39.38 -34.01 8.68
C ASN A 843 -38.86 -35.01 7.64
N ASN A 844 -38.18 -36.09 8.04
CA ASN A 844 -37.75 -37.12 7.11
C ASN A 844 -38.96 -37.94 6.58
N PRO A 845 -39.36 -37.80 5.30
CA PRO A 845 -40.60 -38.41 4.81
C PRO A 845 -40.55 -39.94 4.80
N GLN A 846 -39.36 -40.51 4.57
CA GLN A 846 -39.15 -41.95 4.55
C GLN A 846 -39.30 -42.55 5.95
N ALA A 847 -38.67 -41.95 6.96
CA ALA A 847 -38.79 -42.41 8.35
C ALA A 847 -40.24 -42.31 8.85
N LEU A 848 -40.92 -41.19 8.56
CA LEU A 848 -42.34 -41.00 8.89
C LEU A 848 -43.24 -42.04 8.20
N ASN A 849 -43.01 -42.32 6.91
CA ASN A 849 -43.77 -43.33 6.18
C ASN A 849 -43.55 -44.76 6.73
N MET A 850 -42.29 -45.12 7.00
CA MET A 850 -41.95 -46.43 7.55
C MET A 850 -42.42 -46.60 9.01
N MET A 851 -42.41 -45.54 9.81
CA MET A 851 -43.01 -45.54 11.15
C MET A 851 -44.52 -45.77 11.08
N GLY A 852 -45.20 -45.08 10.15
CA GLY A 852 -46.63 -45.29 9.90
C GLY A 852 -46.96 -46.73 9.55
N GLU A 853 -46.14 -47.37 8.70
CA GLU A 853 -46.29 -48.80 8.39
C GLU A 853 -46.08 -49.70 9.61
N GLY A 854 -45.05 -49.42 10.43
CA GLY A 854 -44.79 -50.13 11.67
C GLY A 854 -45.95 -50.04 12.68
N LEU A 855 -46.53 -48.85 12.83
CA LEU A 855 -47.68 -48.62 13.71
C LEU A 855 -48.95 -49.33 13.20
N ILE A 856 -49.20 -49.36 11.89
CA ILE A 856 -50.28 -50.13 11.28
C ILE A 856 -50.10 -51.64 11.57
N ALA A 857 -48.87 -52.14 11.43
CA ALA A 857 -48.53 -53.53 11.73
C ALA A 857 -48.70 -53.86 13.23
N GLN A 858 -48.30 -52.97 14.15
CA GLN A 858 -48.56 -53.12 15.59
C GLN A 858 -50.06 -53.11 15.92
N ALA A 859 -50.83 -52.22 15.30
CA ALA A 859 -52.27 -52.16 15.52
C ALA A 859 -52.97 -53.45 15.08
N LYS A 860 -52.44 -54.15 14.08
CA LYS A 860 -52.97 -55.45 13.62
C LYS A 860 -52.66 -56.59 14.59
N SER A 861 -51.54 -56.55 15.32
CA SER A 861 -51.20 -57.57 16.32
C SER A 861 -51.91 -57.38 17.66
N LYS A 862 -52.44 -56.17 17.95
CA LYS A 862 -53.25 -55.87 19.15
C LYS A 862 -54.76 -55.97 18.87
N LYS A 863 -55.55 -56.52 19.80
CA LYS A 863 -57.02 -56.65 19.68
C LYS A 863 -57.75 -55.54 20.46
N GLY A 864 -58.91 -55.11 19.96
CA GLY A 864 -59.86 -54.24 20.67
C GLY A 864 -59.40 -52.79 20.83
N LEU A 865 -59.70 -52.16 21.98
CA LEU A 865 -59.47 -50.74 22.26
C LEU A 865 -57.99 -50.30 22.14
N ASN A 866 -57.05 -51.24 22.28
CA ASN A 866 -55.61 -50.96 22.25
C ASN A 866 -55.05 -50.69 20.83
N ALA A 867 -55.83 -50.96 19.77
CA ALA A 867 -55.43 -50.67 18.39
C ALA A 867 -55.71 -49.21 17.99
N HIS A 868 -56.71 -48.56 18.58
CA HIS A 868 -57.15 -47.21 18.18
C HIS A 868 -56.08 -46.12 18.33
N PRO A 869 -55.32 -46.03 19.46
CA PRO A 869 -54.28 -45.01 19.60
C PRO A 869 -53.17 -45.14 18.55
N LEU A 870 -52.74 -46.38 18.25
CA LEU A 870 -51.70 -46.68 17.26
C LEU A 870 -52.13 -46.28 15.84
N LEU A 871 -53.39 -46.53 15.48
CA LEU A 871 -53.94 -46.13 14.17
C LEU A 871 -54.08 -44.60 14.04
N ALA A 872 -54.38 -43.90 15.14
CA ALA A 872 -54.43 -42.45 15.17
C ALA A 872 -53.04 -41.82 15.02
N GLU A 873 -52.05 -42.38 15.71
CA GLU A 873 -50.64 -41.99 15.57
C GLU A 873 -50.11 -42.27 14.16
N ALA A 874 -50.38 -43.46 13.61
CA ALA A 874 -50.04 -43.83 12.25
C ALA A 874 -50.60 -42.82 11.23
N LYS A 875 -51.85 -42.37 11.41
CA LYS A 875 -52.46 -41.34 10.57
C LYS A 875 -51.67 -40.04 10.63
N GLY A 876 -51.31 -39.58 11.82
CA GLY A 876 -50.59 -38.32 12.03
C GLY A 876 -49.20 -38.32 11.38
N VAL A 877 -48.41 -39.37 11.61
CA VAL A 877 -47.05 -39.46 11.01
C VAL A 877 -47.09 -39.60 9.50
N LEU A 878 -48.06 -40.34 8.95
CA LEU A 878 -48.22 -40.47 7.50
C LEU A 878 -48.71 -39.19 6.83
N GLN A 879 -49.57 -38.41 7.50
CA GLN A 879 -49.97 -37.08 7.02
C GLN A 879 -48.77 -36.12 7.00
N LYS A 880 -47.95 -36.13 8.06
CA LYS A 880 -46.68 -35.38 8.07
C LYS A 880 -45.73 -35.81 6.96
N ALA A 881 -45.64 -37.10 6.65
CA ALA A 881 -44.83 -37.58 5.52
C ALA A 881 -45.31 -36.95 4.20
N GLU A 882 -46.62 -36.96 3.97
CA GLU A 882 -47.25 -36.41 2.77
C GLU A 882 -47.14 -34.88 2.67
N GLU A 883 -47.24 -34.17 3.78
CA GLU A 883 -47.03 -32.71 3.85
C GLU A 883 -45.59 -32.32 3.49
N ASN A 884 -44.61 -33.11 3.96
CA ASN A 884 -43.20 -32.87 3.68
C ASN A 884 -42.79 -33.30 2.27
N GLN A 885 -43.33 -34.42 1.76
CA GLN A 885 -43.09 -34.90 0.42
C GLN A 885 -44.36 -35.56 -0.14
N PRO A 886 -45.11 -34.86 -1.01
CA PRO A 886 -46.32 -35.41 -1.63
C PRO A 886 -46.04 -36.73 -2.36
N GLY A 887 -46.88 -37.74 -2.09
CA GLY A 887 -46.74 -39.12 -2.57
C GLY A 887 -45.96 -40.05 -1.64
N SER A 888 -45.27 -39.55 -0.60
CA SER A 888 -44.44 -40.40 0.27
C SER A 888 -45.25 -41.26 1.25
N GLY A 889 -46.42 -40.79 1.70
CA GLY A 889 -47.27 -41.47 2.68
C GLY A 889 -48.59 -42.00 2.13
N CYS A 890 -48.98 -41.57 0.92
CA CYS A 890 -50.31 -41.84 0.34
C CYS A 890 -50.70 -43.33 0.33
N TYR A 891 -49.76 -44.24 0.06
CA TYR A 891 -50.08 -45.66 -0.06
C TYR A 891 -50.39 -46.29 1.31
N ASN A 892 -49.58 -45.96 2.31
CA ASN A 892 -49.81 -46.43 3.67
C ASN A 892 -51.03 -45.74 4.30
N LEU A 893 -51.37 -44.50 3.90
CA LEU A 893 -52.65 -43.87 4.23
C LEU A 893 -53.84 -44.60 3.62
N ALA A 894 -53.73 -45.06 2.36
CA ALA A 894 -54.76 -45.89 1.76
C ALA A 894 -54.96 -47.22 2.50
N ARG A 895 -53.86 -47.90 2.86
CA ARG A 895 -53.89 -49.13 3.66
C ARG A 895 -54.54 -48.89 5.03
N LEU A 896 -54.19 -47.79 5.70
CA LEU A 896 -54.79 -47.38 6.97
C LEU A 896 -56.30 -47.15 6.85
N GLN A 897 -56.76 -46.43 5.82
CA GLN A 897 -58.19 -46.20 5.60
C GLN A 897 -58.93 -47.50 5.28
N ALA A 898 -58.32 -48.41 4.51
CA ALA A 898 -58.87 -49.72 4.23
C ALA A 898 -59.03 -50.57 5.49
N GLN A 899 -58.04 -50.55 6.40
CA GLN A 899 -58.11 -51.22 7.70
C GLN A 899 -59.22 -50.66 8.61
N LEU A 900 -59.52 -49.37 8.50
CA LEU A 900 -60.62 -48.69 9.21
C LEU A 900 -61.99 -48.86 8.51
N ALA A 901 -62.07 -49.65 7.44
CA ALA A 901 -63.27 -49.82 6.61
C ALA A 901 -63.82 -48.51 6.01
N ASN A 902 -62.97 -47.49 5.82
CA ASN A 902 -63.32 -46.22 5.17
C ASN A 902 -63.02 -46.28 3.67
N GLU A 903 -64.00 -46.74 2.88
CA GLU A 903 -63.86 -46.91 1.43
C GLU A 903 -63.59 -45.59 0.69
N THR A 904 -64.26 -44.50 1.11
CA THR A 904 -64.12 -43.18 0.47
C THR A 904 -62.70 -42.62 0.68
N GLY A 905 -62.18 -42.74 1.90
CA GLY A 905 -60.80 -42.34 2.22
C GLY A 905 -59.76 -43.20 1.50
N CYS A 906 -59.98 -44.52 1.45
CA CYS A 906 -59.08 -45.44 0.72
C CYS A 906 -58.96 -45.05 -0.77
N ARG A 907 -60.10 -44.78 -1.43
CA ARG A 907 -60.12 -44.33 -2.82
C ARG A 907 -59.36 -43.02 -3.05
N GLN A 908 -59.55 -42.03 -2.18
CA GLN A 908 -58.88 -40.72 -2.30
C GLN A 908 -57.35 -40.86 -2.25
N TRP A 909 -56.83 -41.65 -1.30
CA TRP A 909 -55.39 -41.82 -1.14
C TRP A 909 -54.76 -42.65 -2.27
N LEU A 910 -55.45 -43.69 -2.78
CA LEU A 910 -54.96 -44.42 -3.95
C LEU A 910 -54.97 -43.57 -5.22
N GLN A 911 -55.98 -42.69 -5.40
CA GLN A 911 -55.99 -41.72 -6.50
C GLN A 911 -54.81 -40.74 -6.39
N ARG A 912 -54.51 -40.27 -5.17
CA ARG A 912 -53.36 -39.40 -4.92
C ARG A 912 -52.02 -40.09 -5.21
N CYS A 913 -51.90 -41.40 -4.93
CA CYS A 913 -50.73 -42.15 -5.35
C CYS A 913 -50.58 -42.22 -6.88
N LYS A 914 -51.70 -42.26 -7.61
CA LYS A 914 -51.69 -42.21 -9.08
C LYS A 914 -51.24 -40.83 -9.59
N GLU A 915 -51.73 -39.75 -8.98
CA GLU A 915 -51.35 -38.37 -9.31
C GLU A 915 -49.85 -38.11 -9.11
N HIS A 916 -49.26 -38.70 -8.08
CA HIS A 916 -47.82 -38.56 -7.79
C HIS A 916 -46.95 -39.66 -8.43
N HIS A 917 -47.49 -40.49 -9.32
CA HIS A 917 -46.77 -41.59 -10.00
C HIS A 917 -46.10 -42.60 -9.06
N VAL A 918 -46.71 -42.84 -7.89
CA VAL A 918 -46.23 -43.78 -6.85
C VAL A 918 -47.23 -44.91 -6.56
N LEU A 919 -48.27 -45.05 -7.38
CA LEU A 919 -49.24 -46.15 -7.26
C LEU A 919 -48.52 -47.50 -7.47
N PRO A 920 -48.61 -48.45 -6.52
CA PRO A 920 -47.97 -49.74 -6.68
C PRO A 920 -48.49 -50.54 -7.87
N GLU A 921 -47.65 -51.46 -8.37
CA GLU A 921 -48.01 -52.32 -9.48
C GLU A 921 -49.23 -53.19 -9.15
N LEU A 922 -49.99 -53.55 -10.20
CA LEU A 922 -51.24 -54.31 -10.08
C LEU A 922 -51.09 -55.58 -9.24
N GLU A 923 -49.96 -56.26 -9.34
CA GLU A 923 -49.68 -57.48 -8.58
C GLU A 923 -49.62 -57.22 -7.06
N VAL A 924 -49.02 -56.10 -6.64
CA VAL A 924 -48.92 -55.70 -5.23
C VAL A 924 -50.30 -55.32 -4.70
N LEU A 925 -51.04 -54.52 -5.46
CA LEU A 925 -52.42 -54.12 -5.11
C LEU A 925 -53.35 -55.33 -5.00
N ASN A 926 -53.16 -56.35 -5.86
CA ASN A 926 -53.96 -57.57 -5.84
C ASN A 926 -53.60 -58.53 -4.70
N LYS A 927 -52.35 -58.50 -4.22
CA LYS A 927 -51.91 -59.31 -3.07
C LYS A 927 -52.22 -58.68 -1.72
N GLU A 928 -52.47 -57.37 -1.65
CA GLU A 928 -52.77 -56.66 -0.41
C GLU A 928 -54.13 -57.07 0.17
N ILE A 929 -54.10 -57.75 1.32
CA ILE A 929 -55.27 -58.29 2.00
C ILE A 929 -56.22 -57.18 2.44
N LEU A 930 -55.70 -56.01 2.83
CA LEU A 930 -56.53 -54.89 3.28
C LEU A 930 -57.45 -54.36 2.17
N PHE A 931 -57.09 -54.53 0.90
CA PHE A 931 -57.91 -54.09 -0.22
C PHE A 931 -58.91 -55.15 -0.71
N THR A 932 -59.08 -56.28 -0.02
CA THR A 932 -59.99 -57.36 -0.46
C THR A 932 -61.41 -56.87 -0.73
N SER A 933 -61.95 -56.00 0.14
CA SER A 933 -63.29 -55.40 -0.03
C SER A 933 -63.33 -54.37 -1.17
N ALA A 934 -62.26 -53.58 -1.34
CA ALA A 934 -62.16 -52.56 -2.38
C ALA A 934 -61.98 -53.16 -3.79
N ARG A 935 -61.30 -54.31 -3.90
CA ARG A 935 -60.94 -54.96 -5.18
C ARG A 935 -62.13 -55.28 -6.07
N GLU A 936 -63.28 -55.60 -5.49
CA GLU A 936 -64.47 -55.92 -6.28
C GLU A 936 -65.25 -54.69 -6.78
N SER A 937 -64.95 -53.51 -6.23
CA SER A 937 -65.61 -52.26 -6.60
C SER A 937 -65.25 -51.82 -8.03
N LYS A 938 -66.20 -51.16 -8.71
CA LYS A 938 -65.96 -50.57 -10.03
C LYS A 938 -64.86 -49.50 -10.00
N TRP A 939 -64.75 -48.72 -8.93
CA TRP A 939 -63.77 -47.64 -8.86
C TRP A 939 -62.35 -48.19 -8.75
N PHE A 940 -62.13 -49.28 -8.00
CA PHE A 940 -60.81 -49.89 -7.86
C PHE A 940 -60.39 -50.48 -9.19
N LYS A 941 -61.27 -51.26 -9.84
CA LYS A 941 -61.05 -51.80 -11.19
C LYS A 941 -60.69 -50.69 -12.20
N ASN A 942 -61.40 -49.56 -12.19
CA ASN A 942 -61.11 -48.41 -13.05
C ASN A 942 -59.79 -47.69 -12.72
N LEU A 943 -59.39 -47.65 -11.44
CA LEU A 943 -58.14 -47.03 -11.02
C LEU A 943 -56.93 -47.77 -11.63
N VAL A 944 -56.98 -49.11 -11.59
CA VAL A 944 -55.90 -49.99 -12.07
C VAL A 944 -56.02 -50.40 -13.55
N SER A 945 -57.17 -50.23 -14.22
CA SER A 945 -57.38 -50.62 -15.62
C SER A 945 -57.04 -49.55 -16.68
N ALA A 946 -56.60 -48.37 -16.28
CA ALA A 946 -56.22 -47.33 -17.24
C ALA A 946 -54.81 -47.63 -17.79
N GLU A 947 -54.74 -48.11 -19.03
CA GLU A 947 -53.50 -48.28 -19.79
C GLU A 947 -52.67 -46.97 -19.82
N PRO A 948 -51.33 -47.07 -19.92
CA PRO A 948 -50.48 -45.90 -20.12
C PRO A 948 -50.85 -45.21 -21.45
N PRO A 949 -50.70 -43.87 -21.57
CA PRO A 949 -50.96 -43.18 -22.83
C PRO A 949 -50.09 -43.76 -23.94
N GLN A 950 -50.70 -44.23 -25.02
CA GLN A 950 -49.99 -44.59 -26.23
C GLN A 950 -49.26 -43.35 -26.79
N GLU A 951 -48.09 -43.57 -27.38
CA GLU A 951 -47.13 -42.58 -27.88
C GLU A 951 -47.66 -41.59 -28.94
N GLN A 952 -48.94 -41.68 -29.32
CA GLN A 952 -49.57 -40.84 -30.34
C GLN A 952 -50.15 -39.52 -29.81
N ASP A 953 -50.48 -39.41 -28.51
CA ASP A 953 -51.11 -38.19 -27.99
C ASP A 953 -50.12 -37.07 -27.60
N LYS A 954 -48.83 -37.37 -27.46
CA LYS A 954 -47.79 -36.33 -27.24
C LYS A 954 -47.58 -35.40 -28.44
N LYS A 955 -48.06 -35.75 -29.63
CA LYS A 955 -47.97 -34.89 -30.82
C LYS A 955 -49.07 -33.83 -30.91
N LYS A 956 -50.17 -33.94 -30.15
CA LYS A 956 -51.25 -32.94 -30.19
C LYS A 956 -51.12 -31.84 -29.14
N GLU A 957 -50.48 -32.10 -28.00
CA GLU A 957 -50.24 -31.08 -26.97
C GLU A 957 -49.04 -30.17 -27.28
N ALA A 958 -48.06 -30.63 -28.06
CA ALA A 958 -46.93 -29.81 -28.52
C ALA A 958 -47.30 -28.76 -29.57
N ALA A 959 -48.54 -28.78 -30.10
CA ALA A 959 -48.98 -27.87 -31.17
C ALA A 959 -49.90 -26.73 -30.70
N SER A 960 -50.16 -26.57 -29.39
CA SER A 960 -51.14 -25.58 -28.88
C SER A 960 -50.61 -24.56 -27.85
N LYS A 961 -49.29 -24.50 -27.63
CA LYS A 961 -48.67 -23.44 -26.82
C LYS A 961 -47.44 -22.83 -27.49
N GLU A 962 -47.67 -22.09 -28.57
CA GLU A 962 -46.74 -21.03 -29.00
C GLU A 962 -47.54 -19.80 -29.42
N MET A 963 -47.38 -18.70 -28.68
CA MET A 963 -47.50 -17.29 -29.10
C MET A 963 -47.06 -16.39 -27.93
N PRO A 964 -46.56 -15.15 -28.13
CA PRO A 964 -45.47 -14.74 -29.01
C PRO A 964 -44.40 -13.93 -28.24
N VAL A 965 -43.12 -14.00 -28.62
CA VAL A 965 -42.10 -13.05 -28.15
C VAL A 965 -41.90 -11.96 -29.20
N ALA A 966 -42.17 -10.73 -28.80
CA ALA A 966 -41.95 -9.52 -29.59
C ALA A 966 -40.45 -9.14 -29.64
N ALA A 967 -40.07 -8.54 -30.75
CA ALA A 967 -38.71 -8.27 -31.20
C ALA A 967 -38.09 -6.97 -30.63
N ALA A 968 -36.75 -6.98 -30.50
CA ALA A 968 -35.80 -5.92 -30.86
C ALA A 968 -34.37 -6.37 -30.44
N GLY A 969 -33.29 -6.29 -31.23
CA GLY A 969 -33.09 -5.75 -32.56
C GLY A 969 -31.77 -6.24 -33.20
N LYS A 970 -31.83 -6.34 -34.53
CA LYS A 970 -30.83 -6.18 -35.60
C LYS A 970 -29.33 -6.07 -35.22
N GLU A 971 -28.48 -6.86 -35.88
CA GLU A 971 -27.61 -6.42 -37.00
C GLU A 971 -26.85 -7.60 -37.67
N PRO A 972 -26.19 -7.46 -38.85
CA PRO A 972 -26.64 -8.12 -40.08
C PRO A 972 -25.75 -9.24 -40.62
N ALA A 973 -26.34 -9.96 -41.59
CA ALA A 973 -25.83 -11.13 -42.30
C ALA A 973 -24.66 -10.85 -43.26
N LEU A 974 -23.76 -11.83 -43.37
CA LEU A 974 -22.84 -12.02 -44.50
C LEU A 974 -23.36 -13.18 -45.38
N PRO A 975 -23.31 -13.07 -46.72
CA PRO A 975 -23.87 -14.06 -47.62
C PRO A 975 -22.88 -15.20 -47.91
N SER A 976 -23.42 -16.40 -47.98
CA SER A 976 -22.81 -17.55 -48.65
C SER A 976 -22.74 -17.32 -50.16
N LYS A 977 -21.60 -17.61 -50.80
CA LYS A 977 -21.52 -18.54 -51.95
C LYS A 977 -20.12 -18.69 -52.53
N GLU A 978 -19.89 -19.92 -52.99
CA GLU A 978 -19.09 -20.31 -54.16
C GLU A 978 -17.56 -20.48 -54.04
N ASN A 979 -17.17 -21.76 -54.07
CA ASN A 979 -15.90 -22.24 -54.64
C ASN A 979 -15.74 -21.75 -56.09
N PRO A 980 -14.51 -21.47 -56.55
CA PRO A 980 -13.79 -22.51 -57.31
C PRO A 980 -12.25 -22.54 -57.11
N LYS A 981 -11.74 -23.78 -57.03
CA LYS A 981 -10.50 -24.38 -57.60
C LYS A 981 -9.19 -23.58 -57.87
N PRO A 982 -8.05 -24.29 -57.92
CA PRO A 982 -6.70 -23.76 -57.62
C PRO A 982 -5.87 -23.41 -58.86
N ALA A 983 -4.89 -22.51 -58.74
CA ALA A 983 -3.62 -22.54 -59.49
C ALA A 983 -2.60 -21.50 -58.98
N LYS A 984 -1.41 -22.01 -58.63
CA LYS A 984 -0.04 -21.52 -58.90
C LYS A 984 0.21 -19.99 -59.03
N ALA A 985 1.07 -19.47 -58.17
CA ALA A 985 2.45 -19.07 -58.47
C ALA A 985 3.24 -18.97 -57.16
#